data_AF-A0A933DS25-F1
#
_entry.id   AF-A0A933DS25-F1
#
_cell.length_a   1.000
_cell.length_b   1.000
_cell.length_c   1.000
_cell.angle_alpha   90.00
_cell.angle_beta   90.00
_cell.angle_gamma   90.00
#
_symmetry.space_group_name_H-M   'P 1'
#
loop_
_entity.id
_entity.type
_entity.pdbx_description
1 polymer ?
#
loop_
_entity_poly.entity_id
_entity_poly.type
_entity_poly.pdbx_seq_one_letter_code
_entity_poly.pdbx_strand_id
1 'polypeptide(L)'
;MGAQETVEPPVGVSASQYGFSQAVRISWVASPSSSVNIYRVYRSTTGGSLGEPLGAVSGLAFVDTGISYNITYYYRVVATYAGLDSAPSAQVSAVAVVPAPRNVWAQDTQEGRRVTVTWERPDPGLVLTFDVYRSTSALSAGSRIASRVSGTEYTDTSPNNGTTYYYRVRSVNSGNVQSSDSGVAAASPTVLSAEKPRLSAGTDRAGSVSLSWTKPADAGVSAYRVYRSLSETELGDFRIETTSASFTERDLPRGTTYYYRVQALGALRTVLSESEPARVVTSAAVGPSVLLPVANLAATASGSSGQIRITWENPPFSNFSYARIYRNTAPALGSLVADRVSGASYLDQGLEDGITYYYAVKTVDANNNEHPDAALASASPFARARGSVPPPPVTSLSAVDRGDGTSIKLSWKNPAPHWYASISIYRSTEPSVRGGLLFSGYRGSEFLNTRSVQTDQRYYYTVLTMDANGVQSERNPQVGGVATRTAPGDGFDTDADGLPDAWERGHGFHPRLFDLASSDDDHDGLGVLSEYQNNTDPWNPDSDGDGHNDGTEVQNSYDPLGPGRKVIGIADAQDPGQSFAYGKTRLSSVAEEALLASMLRRALEAEFGAGRIPNPRSHWPALVNAYIYGGYTASEIGHTLRFGPGLVHPAIAAPAWRQSGEYRRRKG
;
A
#
# COMPACT_ATOMS: atom_id res chain seq x y z
N MET A 1 98.94 -74.30 -22.90
CA MET A 1 98.48 -73.35 -21.86
C MET A 1 97.03 -73.05 -22.16
N GLY A 2 96.10 -73.66 -21.42
CA GLY A 2 94.68 -73.32 -21.53
C GLY A 2 94.46 -71.94 -20.92
N ALA A 3 93.79 -71.04 -21.63
CA ALA A 3 93.33 -69.79 -21.05
C ALA A 3 92.37 -70.12 -19.90
N GLN A 4 92.68 -69.64 -18.70
CA GLN A 4 91.79 -69.74 -17.55
C GLN A 4 90.53 -68.93 -17.92
N GLU A 5 89.36 -69.58 -17.99
CA GLU A 5 88.09 -68.87 -18.18
C GLU A 5 87.90 -67.86 -17.05
N THR A 6 87.98 -66.57 -17.38
CA THR A 6 87.71 -65.47 -16.44
C THR A 6 86.25 -65.08 -16.52
N VAL A 7 85.56 -65.01 -15.38
CA VAL A 7 84.16 -64.58 -15.30
C VAL A 7 84.08 -63.06 -15.44
N GLU A 8 83.31 -62.56 -16.40
CA GLU A 8 83.10 -61.11 -16.57
C GLU A 8 82.04 -60.57 -15.59
N PRO A 9 82.19 -59.32 -15.08
CA PRO A 9 81.20 -58.71 -14.21
C PRO A 9 79.87 -58.47 -14.92
N PRO A 10 78.74 -58.42 -14.18
CA PRO A 10 77.48 -57.92 -14.72
C PRO A 10 77.59 -56.42 -15.06
N VAL A 11 76.88 -56.01 -16.11
CA VAL A 11 76.86 -54.63 -16.60
C VAL A 11 75.49 -53.98 -16.40
N GLY A 12 75.39 -52.67 -16.60
CA GLY A 12 74.11 -51.96 -16.49
C GLY A 12 73.49 -52.02 -15.09
N VAL A 13 74.32 -52.13 -14.04
CA VAL A 13 73.85 -52.15 -12.66
C VAL A 13 73.16 -50.82 -12.35
N SER A 14 71.99 -50.90 -11.72
CA SER A 14 71.20 -49.76 -11.25
C SER A 14 70.64 -50.07 -9.87
N ALA A 15 70.50 -49.02 -9.04
CA ALA A 15 69.89 -49.12 -7.73
C ALA A 15 68.86 -47.99 -7.57
N SER A 16 67.64 -48.34 -7.15
CA SER A 16 66.57 -47.39 -6.89
C SER A 16 65.76 -47.84 -5.69
N GLN A 17 65.14 -46.90 -4.97
CA GLN A 17 64.20 -47.24 -3.90
C GLN A 17 63.12 -48.21 -4.41
N TYR A 18 62.82 -49.24 -3.63
CA TYR A 18 61.81 -50.24 -3.96
C TYR A 18 60.45 -49.84 -3.38
N GLY A 19 59.59 -49.33 -4.26
CA GLY A 19 58.31 -48.75 -3.89
C GLY A 19 58.49 -47.59 -2.90
N PHE A 20 57.69 -47.61 -1.83
CA PHE A 20 57.70 -46.59 -0.77
C PHE A 20 58.32 -47.08 0.54
N SER A 21 59.02 -48.21 0.49
CA SER A 21 59.51 -48.92 1.67
C SER A 21 60.95 -48.55 2.02
N GLN A 22 61.42 -49.06 3.16
CA GLN A 22 62.83 -49.10 3.55
C GLN A 22 63.58 -50.20 2.78
N ALA A 23 63.49 -50.16 1.45
CA ALA A 23 64.18 -51.12 0.61
C ALA A 23 64.69 -50.47 -0.68
N VAL A 24 65.75 -51.06 -1.23
CA VAL A 24 66.33 -50.67 -2.53
C VAL A 24 66.34 -51.89 -3.43
N ARG A 25 65.85 -51.73 -4.65
CA ARG A 25 65.98 -52.74 -5.71
C ARG A 25 67.23 -52.44 -6.50
N ILE A 26 68.10 -53.44 -6.55
CA ILE A 26 69.30 -53.47 -7.38
C ILE A 26 68.99 -54.37 -8.57
N SER A 27 69.24 -53.90 -9.79
CA SER A 27 69.07 -54.70 -11.00
C SER A 27 70.27 -54.54 -11.93
N TRP A 28 70.52 -55.55 -12.74
CA TRP A 28 71.65 -55.58 -13.66
C TRP A 28 71.31 -56.37 -14.93
N VAL A 29 72.14 -56.21 -15.95
CA VAL A 29 72.15 -57.09 -17.12
C VAL A 29 73.07 -58.27 -16.81
N ALA A 30 72.67 -59.46 -17.29
CA ALA A 30 73.46 -60.67 -17.13
C ALA A 30 74.92 -60.46 -17.56
N SER A 31 75.84 -61.15 -16.88
CA SER A 31 77.24 -61.22 -17.32
C SER A 31 77.31 -61.70 -18.78
N PRO A 32 78.17 -61.12 -19.63
CA PRO A 32 78.40 -61.62 -20.99
C PRO A 32 78.90 -63.07 -21.03
N SER A 33 79.44 -63.58 -19.91
CA SER A 33 79.78 -64.99 -19.75
C SER A 33 78.51 -65.85 -19.69
N SER A 34 78.23 -66.59 -20.78
CA SER A 34 76.98 -67.36 -20.99
C SER A 34 76.67 -68.45 -19.95
N SER A 35 77.64 -68.78 -19.09
CA SER A 35 77.52 -69.83 -18.07
C SER A 35 77.24 -69.30 -16.66
N VAL A 36 77.22 -67.97 -16.45
CA VAL A 36 76.94 -67.37 -15.14
C VAL A 36 75.45 -67.45 -14.82
N ASN A 37 75.12 -68.09 -13.69
CA ASN A 37 73.76 -68.20 -13.19
C ASN A 37 73.59 -67.77 -11.72
N ILE A 38 74.65 -67.24 -11.08
CA ILE A 38 74.62 -66.77 -9.69
C ILE A 38 75.30 -65.40 -9.61
N TYR A 39 74.68 -64.48 -8.89
CA TYR A 39 75.17 -63.13 -8.64
C TYR A 39 75.17 -62.85 -7.13
N ARG A 40 76.29 -62.37 -6.59
CA ARG A 40 76.41 -61.88 -5.21
C ARG A 40 76.30 -60.37 -5.16
N VAL A 41 75.42 -59.86 -4.30
CA VAL A 41 75.21 -58.42 -4.11
C VAL A 41 75.91 -57.98 -2.83
N TYR A 42 76.69 -56.91 -2.92
CA TYR A 42 77.41 -56.30 -1.80
C TYR A 42 76.88 -54.91 -1.50
N ARG A 43 76.94 -54.51 -0.23
CA ARG A 43 76.50 -53.20 0.26
C ARG A 43 77.52 -52.55 1.17
N SER A 44 77.73 -51.25 0.98
CA SER A 44 78.54 -50.38 1.84
C SER A 44 77.80 -49.08 2.17
N THR A 45 78.05 -48.48 3.33
CA THR A 45 77.67 -47.08 3.63
C THR A 45 78.77 -46.08 3.25
N THR A 46 79.93 -46.58 2.81
CA THR A 46 81.09 -45.79 2.39
C THR A 46 81.36 -46.00 0.90
N GLY A 47 81.40 -44.91 0.13
CA GLY A 47 81.72 -44.94 -1.30
C GLY A 47 83.11 -45.53 -1.57
N GLY A 48 83.28 -46.20 -2.71
CA GLY A 48 84.54 -46.85 -3.09
C GLY A 48 84.77 -48.24 -2.48
N SER A 49 84.22 -48.53 -1.29
CA SER A 49 84.32 -49.86 -0.66
C SER A 49 83.41 -50.90 -1.35
N LEU A 50 83.84 -52.16 -1.37
CA LEU A 50 82.99 -53.30 -1.77
C LEU A 50 81.88 -53.53 -0.74
N GLY A 51 82.19 -53.39 0.55
CA GLY A 51 81.26 -53.62 1.65
C GLY A 51 81.00 -55.10 1.94
N GLU A 52 79.91 -55.37 2.65
CA GLU A 52 79.52 -56.70 3.10
C GLU A 52 78.58 -57.39 2.10
N PRO A 53 78.65 -58.73 1.95
CA PRO A 53 77.72 -59.48 1.10
C PRO A 53 76.31 -59.50 1.72
N LEU A 54 75.30 -59.15 0.92
CA LEU A 54 73.89 -59.23 1.30
C LEU A 54 73.28 -60.60 0.98
N GLY A 55 73.77 -61.27 -0.06
CA GLY A 55 73.26 -62.57 -0.50
C GLY A 55 73.62 -62.89 -1.95
N ALA A 56 73.27 -64.11 -2.37
CA ALA A 56 73.44 -64.60 -3.73
C ALA A 56 72.07 -64.90 -4.36
N VAL A 57 71.86 -64.52 -5.62
CA VAL A 57 70.62 -64.77 -6.37
C VAL A 57 70.93 -65.28 -7.77
N SER A 58 70.03 -66.10 -8.33
CA SER A 58 70.10 -66.53 -9.73
C SER A 58 69.36 -65.61 -10.70
N GLY A 59 68.54 -64.69 -10.17
CA GLY A 59 67.85 -63.67 -10.95
C GLY A 59 68.74 -62.44 -11.22
N LEU A 60 68.22 -61.53 -12.05
CA LEU A 60 68.89 -60.28 -12.44
C LEU A 60 68.49 -59.06 -11.59
N ALA A 61 67.95 -59.32 -10.41
CA ALA A 61 67.60 -58.29 -9.44
C ALA A 61 67.65 -58.82 -8.01
N PHE A 62 67.91 -57.92 -7.07
CA PHE A 62 67.92 -58.16 -5.63
C PHE A 62 67.22 -56.99 -4.93
N VAL A 63 66.46 -57.26 -3.87
CA VAL A 63 65.83 -56.22 -3.04
C VAL A 63 66.49 -56.25 -1.67
N ASP A 64 67.26 -55.21 -1.34
CA ASP A 64 67.78 -55.01 0.01
C ASP A 64 66.70 -54.37 0.88
N THR A 65 66.17 -55.10 1.86
CA THR A 65 65.13 -54.63 2.80
C THR A 65 65.68 -54.20 4.17
N GLY A 66 67.00 -54.26 4.37
CA GLY A 66 67.67 -54.01 5.64
C GLY A 66 68.27 -52.62 5.76
N ILE A 67 67.61 -51.60 5.22
CA ILE A 67 68.13 -50.22 5.13
C ILE A 67 67.34 -49.21 5.95
N SER A 68 67.96 -48.10 6.31
CA SER A 68 67.31 -46.96 6.95
C SER A 68 67.06 -45.83 5.95
N TYR A 69 65.98 -45.07 6.17
CA TYR A 69 65.71 -43.87 5.36
C TYR A 69 66.82 -42.82 5.52
N ASN A 70 67.05 -42.04 4.46
CA ASN A 70 68.04 -40.95 4.39
C ASN A 70 69.50 -41.37 4.62
N ILE A 71 69.81 -42.67 4.47
CA ILE A 71 71.17 -43.18 4.43
C ILE A 71 71.51 -43.56 2.99
N THR A 72 72.64 -43.08 2.48
CA THR A 72 73.18 -43.48 1.18
C THR A 72 73.87 -44.83 1.31
N TYR A 73 73.37 -45.81 0.56
CA TYR A 73 74.00 -47.12 0.43
C TYR A 73 74.59 -47.26 -0.97
N TYR A 74 75.77 -47.87 -1.03
CA TYR A 74 76.51 -48.16 -2.25
C TYR A 74 76.47 -49.66 -2.52
N TYR A 75 76.19 -50.05 -3.76
CA TYR A 75 76.02 -51.45 -4.16
C TYR A 75 76.97 -51.81 -5.30
N ARG A 76 77.43 -53.06 -5.27
CA ARG A 76 78.16 -53.72 -6.35
C ARG A 76 77.69 -55.16 -6.49
N VAL A 77 77.77 -55.70 -7.69
CA VAL A 77 77.35 -57.07 -8.00
C VAL A 77 78.54 -57.84 -8.56
N VAL A 78 78.75 -59.05 -8.07
CA VAL A 78 79.79 -59.99 -8.52
C VAL A 78 79.11 -61.18 -9.15
N ALA A 79 79.52 -61.55 -10.37
CA ALA A 79 79.07 -62.78 -11.02
C ALA A 79 79.90 -63.97 -10.52
N THR A 80 79.25 -65.09 -10.23
CA THR A 80 79.92 -66.32 -9.78
C THR A 80 79.58 -67.48 -10.72
N TYR A 81 80.61 -68.20 -11.18
CA TYR A 81 80.46 -69.43 -11.95
C TYR A 81 81.50 -70.47 -11.54
N ALA A 82 81.08 -71.72 -11.29
CA ALA A 82 81.96 -72.83 -10.93
C ALA A 82 82.97 -72.52 -9.79
N GLY A 83 82.60 -71.65 -8.85
CA GLY A 83 83.46 -71.24 -7.72
C GLY A 83 84.43 -70.08 -8.02
N LEU A 84 84.41 -69.53 -9.24
CA LEU A 84 85.15 -68.34 -9.64
C LEU A 84 84.25 -67.11 -9.60
N ASP A 85 84.80 -66.01 -9.07
CA ASP A 85 84.13 -64.71 -8.98
C ASP A 85 84.70 -63.73 -10.02
N SER A 86 83.83 -62.93 -10.62
CA SER A 86 84.24 -61.79 -11.44
C SER A 86 84.85 -60.67 -10.59
N ALA A 87 85.46 -59.68 -11.25
CA ALA A 87 85.63 -58.38 -10.62
C ALA A 87 84.26 -57.80 -10.18
N PRO A 88 84.17 -56.92 -9.17
CA PRO A 88 82.93 -56.23 -8.85
C PRO A 88 82.46 -55.35 -10.01
N SER A 89 81.14 -55.26 -10.21
CA SER A 89 80.55 -54.30 -11.13
C SER A 89 80.94 -52.85 -10.82
N ALA A 90 80.60 -51.95 -11.74
CA ALA A 90 80.53 -50.52 -11.43
C ALA A 90 79.67 -50.30 -10.17
N GLN A 91 80.09 -49.37 -9.32
CA GLN A 91 79.38 -49.03 -8.10
C GLN A 91 78.19 -48.13 -8.43
N VAL A 92 77.04 -48.44 -7.85
CA VAL A 92 75.85 -47.57 -7.85
C VAL A 92 75.48 -47.21 -6.43
N SER A 93 74.69 -46.16 -6.25
CA SER A 93 74.16 -45.79 -4.94
C SER A 93 72.67 -45.50 -5.00
N ALA A 94 72.01 -45.67 -3.86
CA ALA A 94 70.62 -45.29 -3.69
C ALA A 94 70.38 -44.81 -2.26
N VAL A 95 69.37 -43.95 -2.11
CA VAL A 95 68.85 -43.47 -0.83
C VAL A 95 67.37 -43.81 -0.81
N ALA A 96 66.90 -44.49 0.22
CA ALA A 96 65.46 -44.58 0.48
C ALA A 96 65.01 -43.33 1.22
N VAL A 97 63.92 -42.69 0.77
CA VAL A 97 63.32 -41.54 1.45
C VAL A 97 61.92 -41.88 1.96
N VAL A 98 61.52 -41.24 3.06
CA VAL A 98 60.14 -41.36 3.56
C VAL A 98 59.21 -40.70 2.53
N PRO A 99 58.19 -41.40 2.03
CA PRO A 99 57.29 -40.86 1.02
C PRO A 99 56.36 -39.77 1.58
N ALA A 100 56.17 -38.68 0.83
CA ALA A 100 55.23 -37.62 1.21
C ALA A 100 53.77 -38.02 0.98
N PRO A 101 52.82 -37.54 1.80
CA PRO A 101 51.39 -37.77 1.59
C PRO A 101 50.89 -37.28 0.22
N ARG A 102 49.87 -37.94 -0.31
CA ARG A 102 49.28 -37.65 -1.62
C ARG A 102 47.93 -36.95 -1.45
N ASN A 103 47.43 -36.33 -2.53
CA ASN A 103 46.07 -35.78 -2.61
C ASN A 103 45.68 -34.92 -1.40
N VAL A 104 46.58 -34.02 -0.99
CA VAL A 104 46.29 -33.11 0.12
C VAL A 104 45.23 -32.12 -0.34
N TRP A 105 44.14 -32.04 0.41
CA TRP A 105 43.01 -31.18 0.17
C TRP A 105 42.73 -30.35 1.43
N ALA A 106 42.35 -29.09 1.25
CA ALA A 106 41.95 -28.22 2.33
C ALA A 106 40.55 -27.69 2.02
N GLN A 107 39.62 -27.89 2.94
CA GLN A 107 38.23 -27.50 2.80
C GLN A 107 37.85 -26.56 3.94
N ASP A 108 37.29 -25.41 3.58
CA ASP A 108 36.61 -24.54 4.53
C ASP A 108 35.37 -25.26 5.08
N THR A 109 35.25 -25.34 6.41
CA THR A 109 34.07 -25.96 7.04
C THR A 109 32.88 -25.01 7.10
N GLN A 110 33.06 -23.74 6.73
CA GLN A 110 32.05 -22.67 6.76
C GLN A 110 31.49 -22.34 8.16
N GLU A 111 32.05 -22.93 9.23
CA GLU A 111 31.68 -22.68 10.63
C GLU A 111 32.49 -21.53 11.26
N GLY A 112 33.32 -20.84 10.48
CA GLY A 112 34.23 -19.81 10.96
C GLY A 112 35.47 -20.40 11.65
N ARG A 113 36.64 -19.84 11.33
CA ARG A 113 37.96 -20.16 11.90
C ARG A 113 38.31 -21.64 11.85
N ARG A 114 37.76 -22.38 10.89
CA ARG A 114 37.93 -23.83 10.77
C ARG A 114 38.23 -24.25 9.34
N VAL A 115 39.30 -24.99 9.16
CA VAL A 115 39.65 -25.64 7.89
C VAL A 115 39.93 -27.11 8.16
N THR A 116 39.26 -28.00 7.43
CA THR A 116 39.56 -29.42 7.45
C THR A 116 40.56 -29.74 6.35
N VAL A 117 41.69 -30.32 6.72
CA VAL A 117 42.74 -30.76 5.82
C VAL A 117 42.71 -32.28 5.75
N THR A 118 42.58 -32.83 4.56
CA THR A 118 42.59 -34.28 4.29
C THR A 118 43.75 -34.63 3.36
N TRP A 119 44.21 -35.87 3.43
CA TRP A 119 45.27 -36.38 2.58
C TRP A 119 45.17 -37.90 2.44
N GLU A 120 45.84 -38.45 1.44
CA GLU A 120 45.99 -39.89 1.28
C GLU A 120 47.34 -40.38 1.78
N ARG A 121 47.33 -41.58 2.38
CA ARG A 121 48.56 -42.28 2.71
C ARG A 121 49.34 -42.59 1.42
N PRO A 122 50.68 -42.49 1.44
CA PRO A 122 51.49 -42.88 0.29
C PRO A 122 51.34 -44.37 -0.04
N ASP A 123 51.27 -45.19 1.00
CA ASP A 123 51.02 -46.63 0.94
C ASP A 123 50.24 -47.05 2.20
N PRO A 124 49.11 -47.78 2.07
CA PRO A 124 48.32 -48.22 3.22
C PRO A 124 49.04 -49.22 4.12
N GLY A 125 50.05 -49.95 3.62
CA GLY A 125 50.84 -50.92 4.37
C GLY A 125 51.94 -50.31 5.25
N LEU A 126 52.22 -49.01 5.11
CA LEU A 126 53.19 -48.31 5.94
C LEU A 126 52.53 -47.72 7.20
N VAL A 127 53.14 -47.99 8.36
CA VAL A 127 52.74 -47.36 9.63
C VAL A 127 53.45 -46.02 9.75
N LEU A 128 52.75 -44.95 9.37
CA LEU A 128 53.21 -43.57 9.42
C LEU A 128 52.29 -42.72 10.28
N THR A 129 52.84 -41.65 10.85
CA THR A 129 52.06 -40.53 11.40
C THR A 129 52.31 -39.28 10.58
N PHE A 130 51.53 -38.22 10.78
CA PHE A 130 51.60 -37.01 9.95
C PHE A 130 51.79 -35.74 10.78
N ASP A 131 52.70 -34.89 10.33
CA ASP A 131 52.83 -33.51 10.82
C ASP A 131 52.16 -32.57 9.82
N VAL A 132 51.27 -31.70 10.30
CA VAL A 132 50.50 -30.74 9.48
C VAL A 132 51.08 -29.35 9.68
N TYR A 133 51.36 -28.67 8.58
CA TYR A 133 51.96 -27.34 8.54
C TYR A 133 51.02 -26.35 7.87
N ARG A 134 51.08 -25.09 8.31
CA ARG A 134 50.29 -23.98 7.77
C ARG A 134 51.15 -22.75 7.54
N SER A 135 50.91 -22.10 6.42
CA SER A 135 51.53 -20.85 6.00
C SER A 135 50.50 -19.88 5.43
N THR A 136 50.79 -18.58 5.44
CA THR A 136 50.07 -17.56 4.66
C THR A 136 50.68 -17.35 3.28
N SER A 137 51.74 -18.09 2.94
CA SER A 137 52.41 -18.06 1.64
C SER A 137 52.48 -19.44 1.02
N ALA A 138 52.11 -19.53 -0.26
CA ALA A 138 52.22 -20.74 -1.06
C ALA A 138 53.66 -21.27 -1.16
N LEU A 139 54.68 -20.44 -0.96
CA LEU A 139 56.09 -20.80 -1.14
C LEU A 139 56.75 -21.38 0.12
N SER A 140 56.07 -21.36 1.27
CA SER A 140 56.62 -21.83 2.55
C SER A 140 55.69 -22.84 3.22
N ALA A 141 56.27 -23.85 3.90
CA ALA A 141 55.51 -24.73 4.78
C ALA A 141 54.95 -23.98 5.99
N GLY A 142 55.59 -22.88 6.41
CA GLY A 142 55.19 -22.12 7.58
C GLY A 142 55.38 -22.91 8.88
N SER A 143 54.43 -22.78 9.80
CA SER A 143 54.52 -23.36 11.14
C SER A 143 53.80 -24.70 11.22
N ARG A 144 54.36 -25.64 11.97
CA ARG A 144 53.67 -26.89 12.31
C ARG A 144 52.52 -26.58 13.27
N ILE A 145 51.31 -27.00 12.89
CA ILE A 145 50.07 -26.80 13.65
C ILE A 145 49.53 -28.10 14.27
N ALA A 146 49.95 -29.25 13.76
CA ALA A 146 49.67 -30.56 14.35
C ALA A 146 50.87 -31.49 14.17
N SER A 147 51.04 -32.43 15.10
CA SER A 147 52.11 -33.42 15.01
C SER A 147 51.58 -34.81 15.36
N ARG A 148 52.17 -35.82 14.72
CA ARG A 148 51.86 -37.24 14.96
C ARG A 148 50.37 -37.60 14.78
N VAL A 149 49.70 -36.99 13.82
CA VAL A 149 48.32 -37.35 13.44
C VAL A 149 48.34 -38.78 12.87
N SER A 150 47.57 -39.69 13.45
CA SER A 150 47.51 -41.10 13.02
C SER A 150 46.50 -41.33 11.88
N GLY A 151 45.50 -40.46 11.78
CA GLY A 151 44.51 -40.44 10.71
C GLY A 151 44.99 -39.75 9.44
N THR A 152 44.07 -39.61 8.49
CA THR A 152 44.25 -38.96 7.18
C THR A 152 43.51 -37.62 7.07
N GLU A 153 43.17 -37.05 8.23
CA GLU A 153 42.38 -35.83 8.36
C GLU A 153 42.83 -35.06 9.61
N TYR A 154 42.82 -33.73 9.52
CA TYR A 154 43.02 -32.82 10.64
C TYR A 154 42.21 -31.54 10.46
N THR A 155 41.51 -31.09 11.50
CA THR A 155 40.79 -29.81 11.50
C THR A 155 41.59 -28.74 12.22
N ASP A 156 42.04 -27.73 11.47
CA ASP A 156 42.68 -26.54 12.02
C ASP A 156 41.63 -25.53 12.50
N THR A 157 41.57 -25.29 13.82
CA THR A 157 40.60 -24.40 14.47
C THR A 157 41.17 -23.04 14.87
N SER A 158 42.41 -22.74 14.48
CA SER A 158 43.11 -21.51 14.83
C SER A 158 43.19 -20.40 13.77
N PRO A 159 42.84 -20.58 12.47
CA PRO A 159 43.00 -19.55 11.46
C PRO A 159 42.01 -18.38 11.65
N ASN A 160 42.31 -17.25 11.02
CA ASN A 160 41.41 -16.11 10.94
C ASN A 160 40.58 -16.17 9.66
N ASN A 161 39.31 -15.74 9.73
CA ASN A 161 38.43 -15.73 8.57
C ASN A 161 38.96 -14.79 7.47
N GLY A 162 38.68 -15.14 6.21
CA GLY A 162 39.01 -14.33 5.03
C GLY A 162 40.49 -14.32 4.64
N THR A 163 41.37 -14.97 5.41
CA THR A 163 42.79 -15.11 5.07
C THR A 163 43.02 -16.44 4.36
N THR A 164 43.65 -16.45 3.19
CA THR A 164 44.05 -17.69 2.52
C THR A 164 45.21 -18.34 3.25
N TYR A 165 45.03 -19.59 3.67
CA TYR A 165 46.07 -20.41 4.28
C TYR A 165 46.45 -21.56 3.36
N TYR A 166 47.75 -21.86 3.35
CA TYR A 166 48.36 -22.93 2.58
C TYR A 166 48.80 -24.04 3.54
N TYR A 167 48.35 -25.26 3.26
CA TYR A 167 48.58 -26.44 4.08
C TYR A 167 49.49 -27.42 3.36
N ARG A 168 50.41 -28.00 4.13
CA ARG A 168 51.31 -29.09 3.71
C ARG A 168 51.37 -30.12 4.81
N VAL A 169 51.54 -31.37 4.41
CA VAL A 169 51.60 -32.51 5.33
C VAL A 169 52.89 -33.27 5.07
N ARG A 170 53.56 -33.68 6.14
CA ARG A 170 54.73 -34.56 6.07
C ARG A 170 54.42 -35.88 6.73
N SER A 171 54.83 -36.98 6.10
CA SER A 171 54.86 -38.29 6.73
C SER A 171 56.00 -38.35 7.72
N VAL A 172 55.78 -39.03 8.85
CA VAL A 172 56.74 -39.25 9.91
C VAL A 172 56.74 -40.74 10.24
N ASN A 173 57.91 -41.40 10.10
CA ASN A 173 58.05 -42.81 10.46
C ASN A 173 58.27 -43.00 11.97
N SER A 174 58.36 -44.26 12.42
CA SER A 174 58.62 -44.60 13.83
C SER A 174 59.97 -44.08 14.35
N GLY A 175 60.94 -43.84 13.47
CA GLY A 175 62.23 -43.23 13.78
C GLY A 175 62.24 -41.69 13.80
N ASN A 176 61.08 -41.04 13.69
CA ASN A 176 60.92 -39.57 13.57
C ASN A 176 61.59 -38.95 12.33
N VAL A 177 61.89 -39.75 11.30
CA VAL A 177 62.35 -39.24 10.00
C VAL A 177 61.15 -38.72 9.22
N GLN A 178 61.27 -37.50 8.68
CA GLN A 178 60.22 -36.85 7.92
C GLN A 178 60.42 -37.02 6.40
N SER A 179 59.31 -37.05 5.67
CA SER A 179 59.31 -36.87 4.22
C SER A 179 59.60 -35.42 3.82
N SER A 180 59.76 -35.19 2.51
CA SER A 180 59.53 -33.86 1.93
C SER A 180 58.09 -33.38 2.17
N ASP A 181 57.84 -32.10 1.91
CA ASP A 181 56.47 -31.58 1.87
C ASP A 181 55.62 -32.35 0.87
N SER A 182 54.35 -32.57 1.20
CA SER A 182 53.32 -32.93 0.23
C SER A 182 53.13 -31.83 -0.83
N GLY A 183 52.23 -32.10 -1.80
CA GLY A 183 51.59 -31.04 -2.56
C GLY A 183 50.93 -29.99 -1.65
N VAL A 184 50.74 -28.78 -2.16
CA VAL A 184 50.12 -27.67 -1.42
C VAL A 184 48.60 -27.70 -1.59
N ALA A 185 47.89 -27.65 -0.47
CA ALA A 185 46.45 -27.38 -0.45
C ALA A 185 46.20 -25.95 0.05
N ALA A 186 45.14 -25.30 -0.42
CA ALA A 186 44.81 -23.95 0.02
C ALA A 186 43.33 -23.87 0.37
N ALA A 187 43.02 -23.18 1.46
CA ALA A 187 41.66 -22.83 1.85
C ALA A 187 41.67 -21.48 2.55
N SER A 188 40.58 -20.74 2.36
CA SER A 188 40.32 -19.50 3.07
C SER A 188 39.11 -19.76 3.96
N PRO A 189 39.27 -19.95 5.28
CA PRO A 189 38.13 -20.17 6.14
C PRO A 189 37.21 -18.96 6.06
N THR A 190 35.95 -19.24 5.78
CA THR A 190 34.90 -18.25 5.84
C THR A 190 33.96 -18.63 6.98
N VAL A 191 33.33 -17.63 7.55
CA VAL A 191 32.01 -17.90 8.12
C VAL A 191 31.07 -17.89 6.93
N LEU A 192 30.14 -18.85 6.86
CA LEU A 192 28.99 -18.73 5.96
C LEU A 192 28.35 -17.36 6.19
N SER A 193 28.66 -16.41 5.32
CA SER A 193 27.91 -15.18 5.22
C SER A 193 26.70 -15.55 4.38
N ALA A 194 25.62 -15.93 5.06
CA ALA A 194 24.32 -15.99 4.43
C ALA A 194 24.11 -14.66 3.69
N GLU A 195 23.72 -14.72 2.42
CA GLU A 195 23.29 -13.52 1.71
C GLU A 195 22.29 -12.79 2.62
N LYS A 196 22.62 -11.53 2.93
CA LYS A 196 21.94 -10.68 3.90
C LYS A 196 20.41 -10.86 3.74
N PRO A 197 19.69 -11.41 4.73
CA PRO A 197 18.25 -11.53 4.62
C PRO A 197 17.70 -10.13 4.37
N ARG A 198 17.12 -9.91 3.19
CA ARG A 198 16.53 -8.62 2.86
C ARG A 198 15.27 -8.50 3.68
N LEU A 199 15.35 -7.68 4.72
CA LEU A 199 14.21 -7.36 5.52
C LEU A 199 13.40 -6.27 4.82
N SER A 200 12.17 -6.58 4.40
CA SER A 200 11.15 -5.56 4.19
C SER A 200 10.28 -5.49 5.45
N ALA A 201 10.51 -4.45 6.26
CA ALA A 201 9.60 -4.09 7.34
C ALA A 201 8.38 -3.39 6.72
N GLY A 202 7.19 -3.97 6.86
CA GLY A 202 5.93 -3.32 6.54
C GLY A 202 5.21 -2.91 7.83
N THR A 203 4.73 -1.67 7.91
CA THR A 203 3.83 -1.23 8.98
C THR A 203 2.39 -1.41 8.51
N ASP A 204 1.74 -2.49 8.92
CA ASP A 204 0.44 -2.91 8.36
C ASP A 204 -0.77 -2.63 9.27
N ARG A 205 -0.56 -2.08 10.48
CA ARG A 205 -1.59 -1.41 11.31
C ARG A 205 -0.94 -0.78 12.55
N ALA A 206 -1.58 0.25 13.12
CA ALA A 206 -1.05 1.07 14.21
C ALA A 206 -0.43 0.24 15.37
N GLY A 207 0.89 0.35 15.58
CA GLY A 207 1.62 -0.37 16.64
C GLY A 207 2.08 -1.80 16.30
N SER A 208 2.05 -2.21 15.03
CA SER A 208 2.59 -3.51 14.57
C SER A 208 3.74 -3.36 13.59
N VAL A 209 4.69 -4.29 13.66
CA VAL A 209 5.83 -4.41 12.74
C VAL A 209 5.80 -5.80 12.13
N SER A 210 5.64 -5.87 10.81
CA SER A 210 5.75 -7.10 10.06
C SER A 210 7.14 -7.22 9.43
N LEU A 211 7.82 -8.31 9.76
CA LEU A 211 9.17 -8.67 9.34
C LEU A 211 9.06 -9.85 8.38
N SER A 212 9.80 -9.79 7.28
CA SER A 212 9.93 -10.88 6.32
C SER A 212 11.39 -11.00 5.91
N TRP A 213 11.84 -12.22 5.64
CA TRP A 213 13.22 -12.49 5.22
C TRP A 213 13.29 -13.66 4.25
N THR A 214 14.37 -13.74 3.48
CA THR A 214 14.60 -14.83 2.52
C THR A 214 15.47 -15.91 3.16
N LYS A 215 15.09 -17.18 2.98
CA LYS A 215 15.95 -18.31 3.38
C LYS A 215 17.24 -18.29 2.53
N PRO A 216 18.43 -18.37 3.14
CA PRO A 216 19.68 -18.42 2.39
C PRO A 216 19.74 -19.67 1.49
N ALA A 217 20.22 -19.52 0.26
CA ALA A 217 20.13 -20.53 -0.79
C ALA A 217 20.86 -21.85 -0.47
N ASP A 218 21.89 -21.82 0.38
CA ASP A 218 22.78 -22.98 0.61
C ASP A 218 22.97 -23.38 2.09
N ALA A 219 22.22 -22.77 3.01
CA ALA A 219 22.42 -23.06 4.44
C ALA A 219 21.43 -24.13 4.90
N GLY A 220 21.94 -25.14 5.61
CA GLY A 220 21.17 -26.14 6.39
C GLY A 220 20.37 -25.51 7.55
N VAL A 221 19.69 -24.39 7.28
CA VAL A 221 18.89 -23.62 8.21
C VAL A 221 17.67 -24.44 8.59
N SER A 222 17.59 -24.76 9.88
CA SER A 222 16.47 -25.47 10.47
C SER A 222 15.50 -24.52 11.19
N ALA A 223 15.96 -23.34 11.62
CA ALA A 223 15.16 -22.35 12.33
C ALA A 223 15.78 -20.94 12.26
N TYR A 224 15.05 -19.94 12.72
CA TYR A 224 15.45 -18.54 12.85
C TYR A 224 15.18 -18.04 14.27
N ARG A 225 16.04 -17.17 14.80
CA ARG A 225 15.77 -16.37 16.02
C ARG A 225 15.65 -14.91 15.66
N VAL A 226 14.60 -14.26 16.12
CA VAL A 226 14.38 -12.82 15.93
C VAL A 226 14.67 -12.09 17.22
N TYR A 227 15.46 -11.02 17.12
CA TYR A 227 15.79 -10.11 18.21
C TYR A 227 15.35 -8.69 17.89
N ARG A 228 15.07 -7.92 18.93
CA ARG A 228 14.68 -6.51 18.85
C ARG A 228 15.50 -5.68 19.83
N SER A 229 16.09 -4.61 19.35
CA SER A 229 16.85 -3.66 20.13
C SER A 229 16.34 -2.23 19.96
N LEU A 230 16.63 -1.38 20.93
CA LEU A 230 16.54 0.09 20.78
C LEU A 230 17.87 0.69 20.28
N SER A 231 18.94 -0.11 20.24
CA SER A 231 20.26 0.27 19.74
C SER A 231 20.54 -0.40 18.40
N GLU A 232 21.15 0.35 17.50
CA GLU A 232 21.60 -0.19 16.21
C GLU A 232 22.72 -1.22 16.37
N THR A 233 23.53 -1.15 17.42
CA THR A 233 24.72 -2.01 17.59
C THR A 233 24.48 -3.25 18.45
N GLU A 234 23.48 -3.22 19.34
CA GLU A 234 23.22 -4.32 20.26
C GLU A 234 22.20 -5.31 19.69
N LEU A 235 22.43 -6.62 19.90
CA LEU A 235 21.52 -7.67 19.44
C LEU A 235 20.09 -7.49 19.98
N GLY A 236 19.96 -7.06 21.24
CA GLY A 236 18.69 -6.75 21.89
C GLY A 236 17.96 -7.96 22.47
N ASP A 237 16.67 -7.79 22.75
CA ASP A 237 15.80 -8.79 23.37
C ASP A 237 15.40 -9.87 22.37
N PHE A 238 15.45 -11.14 22.80
CA PHE A 238 14.87 -12.24 22.05
C PHE A 238 13.34 -12.11 21.95
N ARG A 239 12.78 -12.27 20.74
CA ARG A 239 11.33 -12.18 20.48
C ARG A 239 10.72 -13.53 20.21
N ILE A 240 11.31 -14.29 19.28
CA ILE A 240 10.79 -15.59 18.87
C ILE A 240 11.87 -16.45 18.22
N GLU A 241 11.72 -17.76 18.32
CA GLU A 241 12.37 -18.73 17.45
C GLU A 241 11.30 -19.37 16.55
N THR A 242 11.52 -19.38 15.24
CA THR A 242 10.52 -19.79 14.26
C THR A 242 11.15 -20.52 13.08
N THR A 243 10.41 -21.43 12.45
CA THR A 243 10.81 -22.06 11.17
C THR A 243 10.28 -21.27 9.97
N SER A 244 9.34 -20.34 10.19
CA SER A 244 8.78 -19.46 9.17
C SER A 244 9.76 -18.35 8.80
N ALA A 245 9.70 -17.88 7.55
CA ALA A 245 10.54 -16.79 7.04
C ALA A 245 9.91 -15.39 7.25
N SER A 246 9.07 -15.25 8.28
CA SER A 246 8.36 -14.02 8.61
C SER A 246 7.94 -14.01 10.08
N PHE A 247 7.81 -12.81 10.66
CA PHE A 247 7.32 -12.58 12.00
C PHE A 247 6.59 -11.24 12.08
N THR A 248 5.42 -11.21 12.70
CA THR A 248 4.71 -9.96 13.00
C THR A 248 4.69 -9.74 14.49
N GLU A 249 5.27 -8.64 14.93
CA GLU A 249 5.22 -8.18 16.30
C GLU A 249 4.10 -7.15 16.48
N ARG A 250 3.30 -7.30 17.53
CA ARG A 250 2.15 -6.44 17.85
C ARG A 250 2.35 -5.71 19.16
N ASP A 251 1.49 -4.72 19.40
CA ASP A 251 1.40 -3.97 20.66
C ASP A 251 2.71 -3.24 21.02
N LEU A 252 3.45 -2.79 19.99
CA LEU A 252 4.67 -2.03 20.17
C LEU A 252 4.35 -0.55 20.48
N PRO A 253 5.09 0.05 21.43
CA PRO A 253 5.11 1.49 21.63
C PRO A 253 5.27 2.25 20.31
N ARG A 254 4.39 3.23 20.07
CA ARG A 254 4.39 4.07 18.87
C ARG A 254 5.56 5.04 18.89
N GLY A 255 6.04 5.46 17.71
CA GLY A 255 7.12 6.45 17.58
C GLY A 255 8.48 6.01 18.12
N THR A 256 8.62 4.73 18.44
CA THR A 256 9.87 4.18 18.93
C THR A 256 10.62 3.60 17.72
N THR A 257 11.90 3.95 17.62
CA THR A 257 12.77 3.31 16.64
C THR A 257 13.22 1.97 17.20
N TYR A 258 12.93 0.90 16.48
CA TYR A 258 13.39 -0.45 16.79
C TYR A 258 14.35 -0.92 15.71
N TYR A 259 15.33 -1.70 16.14
CA TYR A 259 16.27 -2.41 15.28
C TYR A 259 16.03 -3.90 15.43
N TYR A 260 15.71 -4.58 14.33
CA TYR A 260 15.48 -6.02 14.32
C TYR A 260 16.64 -6.76 13.68
N ARG A 261 17.02 -7.89 14.28
CA ARG A 261 18.02 -8.82 13.75
C ARG A 261 17.47 -10.23 13.70
N VAL A 262 17.88 -10.98 12.69
CA VAL A 262 17.51 -12.39 12.55
C VAL A 262 18.77 -13.24 12.49
N GLN A 263 18.87 -14.21 13.38
CA GLN A 263 19.91 -15.25 13.35
C GLN A 263 19.36 -16.51 12.69
N ALA A 264 20.07 -17.04 11.69
CA ALA A 264 19.75 -18.34 11.09
C ALA A 264 20.45 -19.45 11.87
N LEU A 265 19.73 -20.54 12.17
CA LEU A 265 20.22 -21.66 12.97
C LEU A 265 20.36 -22.94 12.15
N GLY A 266 21.45 -23.67 12.35
CA GLY A 266 21.65 -25.01 11.78
C GLY A 266 20.87 -26.09 12.51
N ALA A 267 20.97 -27.34 12.05
CA ALA A 267 20.28 -28.49 12.67
C ALA A 267 20.61 -28.69 14.16
N LEU A 268 21.81 -28.29 14.59
CA LEU A 268 22.27 -28.36 15.99
C LEU A 268 22.01 -27.07 16.80
N ARG A 269 21.15 -26.17 16.30
CA ARG A 269 20.87 -24.84 16.89
C ARG A 269 22.11 -23.93 17.04
N THR A 270 23.16 -24.21 16.28
CA THR A 270 24.31 -23.32 16.10
C THR A 270 23.91 -22.12 15.24
N VAL A 271 24.37 -20.92 15.61
CA VAL A 271 24.16 -19.71 14.80
C VAL A 271 25.03 -19.83 13.56
N LEU A 272 24.38 -19.93 12.39
CA LEU A 272 25.06 -19.99 11.09
C LEU A 272 25.36 -18.58 10.57
N SER A 273 24.46 -17.64 10.81
CA SER A 273 24.58 -16.25 10.34
C SER A 273 23.65 -15.32 11.12
N GLU A 274 23.94 -14.01 11.10
CA GLU A 274 23.12 -12.94 11.65
C GLU A 274 22.89 -11.85 10.58
N SER A 275 21.68 -11.30 10.50
CA SER A 275 21.38 -10.17 9.61
C SER A 275 21.93 -8.85 10.15
N GLU A 276 22.20 -7.88 9.26
CA GLU A 276 22.33 -6.48 9.69
C GLU A 276 21.04 -6.01 10.37
N PRO A 277 21.10 -4.99 11.26
CA PRO A 277 19.94 -4.44 11.91
C PRO A 277 19.00 -3.81 10.87
N ALA A 278 17.74 -4.20 10.92
CA ALA A 278 16.69 -3.55 10.18
C ALA A 278 16.02 -2.50 11.04
N ARG A 279 16.17 -1.24 10.64
CA ARG A 279 15.55 -0.10 11.32
C ARG A 279 14.09 0.01 10.90
N VAL A 280 13.19 -0.03 11.87
CA VAL A 280 11.78 0.31 11.68
C VAL A 280 11.39 1.34 12.72
N VAL A 281 10.64 2.35 12.29
CA VAL A 281 9.97 3.26 13.21
C VAL A 281 8.52 2.80 13.25
N THR A 282 8.07 2.31 14.41
CA THR A 282 6.64 2.07 14.59
C THR A 282 5.90 3.36 14.29
N SER A 283 4.73 3.26 13.63
CA SER A 283 3.89 4.41 13.26
C SER A 283 4.02 5.50 14.31
N ALA A 284 4.40 6.71 13.88
CA ALA A 284 4.83 7.77 14.79
C ALA A 284 3.92 7.83 16.02
N ALA A 285 4.54 7.93 17.19
CA ALA A 285 3.87 8.55 18.30
C ALA A 285 3.47 9.91 17.74
N VAL A 286 2.17 10.16 17.62
CA VAL A 286 1.66 11.52 17.70
C VAL A 286 2.45 12.12 18.87
N GLY A 287 3.26 13.15 18.63
CA GLY A 287 4.36 13.61 19.50
C GLY A 287 3.92 13.94 20.94
N PRO A 288 4.31 15.06 21.59
CA PRO A 288 3.38 15.57 22.59
C PRO A 288 2.03 15.70 21.85
N SER A 289 1.02 14.98 22.31
CA SER A 289 -0.34 15.15 21.83
C SER A 289 -0.68 16.61 22.10
N VAL A 290 -0.47 17.47 21.10
CA VAL A 290 -1.01 18.82 21.12
C VAL A 290 -2.49 18.60 21.00
N LEU A 291 -3.14 18.51 22.15
CA LEU A 291 -4.57 18.55 22.27
C LEU A 291 -4.98 19.85 21.60
N LEU A 292 -5.82 19.82 20.58
CA LEU A 292 -6.22 21.05 19.88
C LEU A 292 -7.36 21.70 20.66
N PRO A 293 -7.43 23.05 20.73
CA PRO A 293 -8.60 23.71 21.30
C PRO A 293 -9.85 23.43 20.43
N VAL A 294 -11.03 23.69 20.99
CA VAL A 294 -12.26 23.69 20.19
C VAL A 294 -12.26 24.86 19.21
N ALA A 295 -12.86 24.69 18.03
CA ALA A 295 -13.08 25.76 17.07
C ALA A 295 -14.50 26.33 17.18
N ASN A 296 -14.74 27.51 16.61
CA ASN A 296 -16.07 28.12 16.50
C ASN A 296 -16.87 28.16 17.83
N LEU A 297 -16.18 28.44 18.94
CA LEU A 297 -16.82 28.55 20.25
C LEU A 297 -17.77 29.75 20.27
N ALA A 298 -19.04 29.48 20.54
CA ALA A 298 -20.07 30.49 20.66
C ALA A 298 -20.94 30.22 21.90
N ALA A 299 -21.39 31.29 22.54
CA ALA A 299 -22.39 31.26 23.60
C ALA A 299 -23.59 32.08 23.11
N THR A 300 -24.79 31.52 23.22
CA THR A 300 -26.03 32.13 22.74
C THR A 300 -27.11 31.99 23.79
N ALA A 301 -27.83 33.07 24.07
CA ALA A 301 -29.03 32.98 24.91
C ALA A 301 -30.06 32.10 24.20
N SER A 302 -30.61 31.12 24.90
CA SER A 302 -31.52 30.12 24.30
C SER A 302 -32.95 30.64 24.06
N GLY A 303 -33.21 31.93 24.30
CA GLY A 303 -34.54 32.55 24.23
C GLY A 303 -35.45 32.25 25.42
N SER A 304 -35.02 31.39 26.35
CA SER A 304 -35.67 31.10 27.63
C SER A 304 -34.91 31.78 28.77
N SER A 305 -35.64 32.26 29.78
CA SER A 305 -35.05 32.85 30.99
C SER A 305 -34.05 31.88 31.64
N GLY A 306 -32.90 32.40 32.05
CA GLY A 306 -31.88 31.70 32.81
C GLY A 306 -31.15 30.57 32.08
N GLN A 307 -31.08 30.61 30.74
CA GLN A 307 -30.47 29.55 29.94
C GLN A 307 -29.57 30.07 28.81
N ILE A 308 -28.33 29.57 28.76
CA ILE A 308 -27.36 29.84 27.68
C ILE A 308 -26.95 28.52 27.03
N ARG A 309 -26.99 28.48 25.69
CA ARG A 309 -26.46 27.38 24.90
C ARG A 309 -25.05 27.72 24.43
N ILE A 310 -24.12 26.82 24.72
CA ILE A 310 -22.73 26.88 24.30
C ILE A 310 -22.54 25.87 23.18
N THR A 311 -21.97 26.28 22.05
CA THR A 311 -21.69 25.44 20.89
C THR A 311 -20.25 25.62 20.45
N TRP A 312 -19.66 24.58 19.91
CA TRP A 312 -18.29 24.60 19.40
C TRP A 312 -18.13 23.50 18.35
N GLU A 313 -16.96 23.46 17.71
CA GLU A 313 -16.54 22.36 16.84
C GLU A 313 -15.42 21.58 17.52
N ASN A 314 -15.61 20.26 17.62
CA ASN A 314 -14.59 19.37 18.17
C ASN A 314 -13.43 19.25 17.16
N PRO A 315 -12.17 19.22 17.63
CA PRO A 315 -11.03 19.04 16.74
C PRO A 315 -11.06 17.65 16.07
N PRO A 316 -10.45 17.50 14.89
CA PRO A 316 -10.35 16.22 14.20
C PRO A 316 -9.64 15.19 15.10
N PHE A 317 -10.16 13.95 15.07
CA PHE A 317 -10.03 12.85 16.05
C PHE A 317 -8.63 12.32 16.46
N SER A 318 -7.56 13.13 16.46
CA SER A 318 -6.19 12.62 16.73
C SER A 318 -5.90 12.35 18.21
N ASN A 319 -6.52 13.08 19.16
CA ASN A 319 -6.32 12.89 20.60
C ASN A 319 -7.46 13.40 21.52
N PHE A 320 -8.55 13.96 20.96
CA PHE A 320 -9.71 14.46 21.72
C PHE A 320 -10.57 13.30 22.24
N SER A 321 -10.91 13.35 23.54
CA SER A 321 -11.80 12.39 24.21
C SER A 321 -13.14 13.04 24.59
N TYR A 322 -13.09 14.16 25.30
CA TYR A 322 -14.28 14.92 25.71
C TYR A 322 -13.94 16.39 26.00
N ALA A 323 -14.96 17.21 26.21
CA ALA A 323 -14.81 18.61 26.59
C ALA A 323 -15.19 18.86 28.07
N ARG A 324 -14.51 19.84 28.67
CA ARG A 324 -14.86 20.48 29.95
C ARG A 324 -15.35 21.90 29.71
N ILE A 325 -16.42 22.29 30.38
CA ILE A 325 -17.02 23.61 30.26
C ILE A 325 -16.85 24.33 31.58
N TYR A 326 -16.26 25.51 31.52
CA TYR A 326 -16.07 26.41 32.66
C TYR A 326 -16.93 27.65 32.48
N ARG A 327 -17.41 28.22 33.58
CA ARG A 327 -18.23 29.43 33.61
C ARG A 327 -17.70 30.43 34.62
N ASN A 328 -17.67 31.70 34.23
CA ASN A 328 -17.33 32.84 35.07
C ASN A 328 -18.29 34.01 34.81
N THR A 329 -18.43 34.95 35.75
CA THR A 329 -19.12 36.24 35.55
C THR A 329 -18.15 37.37 35.16
N ALA A 330 -16.85 37.05 35.08
CA ALA A 330 -15.78 37.91 34.57
C ALA A 330 -15.08 37.26 33.35
N PRO A 331 -14.40 38.02 32.47
CA PRO A 331 -13.69 37.50 31.28
C PRO A 331 -12.40 36.75 31.65
N ALA A 332 -12.52 35.67 32.42
CA ALA A 332 -11.42 34.82 32.87
C ALA A 332 -11.89 33.37 32.98
N LEU A 333 -10.95 32.42 33.11
CA LEU A 333 -11.29 31.02 33.38
C LEU A 333 -12.12 30.94 34.68
N GLY A 334 -13.21 30.20 34.62
CA GLY A 334 -14.20 30.12 35.68
C GLY A 334 -14.20 28.80 36.44
N SER A 335 -15.33 28.51 37.09
CA SER A 335 -15.57 27.20 37.73
C SER A 335 -16.07 26.19 36.71
N LEU A 336 -15.71 24.91 36.89
CA LEU A 336 -16.20 23.82 36.06
C LEU A 336 -17.72 23.65 36.26
N VAL A 337 -18.49 23.73 35.17
CA VAL A 337 -19.95 23.54 35.17
C VAL A 337 -20.38 22.25 34.49
N ALA A 338 -19.54 21.68 33.63
CA ALA A 338 -19.74 20.35 33.06
C ALA A 338 -18.42 19.67 32.70
N ASP A 339 -18.36 18.36 32.94
CA ASP A 339 -17.23 17.49 32.64
C ASP A 339 -17.67 16.36 31.70
N ARG A 340 -16.73 15.79 30.95
CA ARG A 340 -16.97 14.65 30.06
C ARG A 340 -18.07 14.86 29.02
N VAL A 341 -18.20 16.07 28.49
CA VAL A 341 -19.14 16.37 27.42
C VAL A 341 -18.62 15.80 26.11
N SER A 342 -19.30 14.78 25.58
CA SER A 342 -18.93 14.08 24.34
C SER A 342 -19.49 14.74 23.07
N GLY A 343 -20.47 15.63 23.22
CA GLY A 343 -21.07 16.39 22.11
C GLY A 343 -20.28 17.65 21.74
N ALA A 344 -20.85 18.42 20.83
CA ALA A 344 -20.34 19.71 20.37
C ALA A 344 -21.19 20.90 20.89
N SER A 345 -22.00 20.65 21.92
CA SER A 345 -22.86 21.65 22.55
C SER A 345 -23.17 21.31 24.00
N TYR A 346 -23.41 22.34 24.81
CA TYR A 346 -23.85 22.25 26.20
C TYR A 346 -24.91 23.31 26.49
N LEU A 347 -25.95 22.96 27.25
CA LEU A 347 -26.99 23.90 27.68
C LEU A 347 -26.80 24.16 29.17
N ASP A 348 -26.39 25.38 29.52
CA ASP A 348 -26.27 25.83 30.90
C ASP A 348 -27.59 26.45 31.37
N GLN A 349 -28.06 26.05 32.55
CA GLN A 349 -29.40 26.38 33.06
C GLN A 349 -29.32 26.94 34.49
N GLY A 350 -30.36 27.62 34.93
CA GLY A 350 -30.45 28.19 36.29
C GLY A 350 -29.60 29.45 36.45
N LEU A 351 -29.38 30.18 35.36
CA LEU A 351 -28.63 31.42 35.33
C LEU A 351 -29.54 32.61 35.70
N GLU A 352 -28.95 33.69 36.19
CA GLU A 352 -29.67 34.94 36.43
C GLU A 352 -29.73 35.76 35.15
N ASP A 353 -30.93 36.23 34.80
CA ASP A 353 -31.12 37.07 33.62
C ASP A 353 -30.42 38.43 33.77
N GLY A 354 -29.87 38.94 32.67
CA GLY A 354 -29.14 40.20 32.61
C GLY A 354 -27.68 40.12 33.07
N ILE A 355 -27.24 38.99 33.65
CA ILE A 355 -25.85 38.77 34.01
C ILE A 355 -25.08 38.19 32.82
N THR A 356 -23.95 38.81 32.45
CA THR A 356 -23.06 38.26 31.42
C THR A 356 -22.23 37.12 32.00
N TYR A 357 -22.34 35.94 31.39
CA TYR A 357 -21.51 34.79 31.72
C TYR A 357 -20.50 34.54 30.59
N TYR A 358 -19.26 34.27 30.99
CA TYR A 358 -18.15 33.90 30.14
C TYR A 358 -17.90 32.40 30.26
N TYR A 359 -17.84 31.72 29.12
CA TYR A 359 -17.64 30.30 29.00
C TYR A 359 -16.32 29.98 28.35
N ALA A 360 -15.57 29.06 28.94
CA ALA A 360 -14.44 28.41 28.31
C ALA A 360 -14.77 26.95 28.06
N VAL A 361 -14.40 26.44 26.88
CA VAL A 361 -14.49 25.02 26.55
C VAL A 361 -13.08 24.51 26.31
N LYS A 362 -12.64 23.57 27.15
CA LYS A 362 -11.33 22.95 27.04
C LYS A 362 -11.48 21.50 26.60
N THR A 363 -10.70 21.12 25.60
CA THR A 363 -10.59 19.73 25.16
C THR A 363 -9.77 18.93 26.17
N VAL A 364 -10.12 17.66 26.34
CA VAL A 364 -9.47 16.70 27.24
C VAL A 364 -9.15 15.42 26.46
N ASP A 365 -7.95 14.87 26.66
CA ASP A 365 -7.52 13.61 26.03
C ASP A 365 -7.93 12.36 26.82
N ALA A 366 -7.62 11.18 26.29
CA ALA A 366 -7.91 9.90 26.95
C ALA A 366 -7.13 9.67 28.25
N ASN A 367 -6.03 10.41 28.45
CA ASN A 367 -5.19 10.37 29.66
C ASN A 367 -5.61 11.44 30.68
N ASN A 368 -6.73 12.13 30.46
CA ASN A 368 -7.25 13.21 31.30
C ASN A 368 -6.36 14.47 31.33
N ASN A 369 -5.51 14.66 30.32
CA ASN A 369 -4.80 15.93 30.11
C ASN A 369 -5.72 16.94 29.44
N GLU A 370 -5.65 18.19 29.86
CA GLU A 370 -6.54 19.26 29.43
C GLU A 370 -5.78 20.35 28.67
N HIS A 371 -6.41 20.93 27.65
CA HIS A 371 -5.78 21.99 26.85
C HIS A 371 -5.41 23.20 27.75
N PRO A 372 -4.18 23.74 27.62
CA PRO A 372 -3.76 24.88 28.44
C PRO A 372 -4.55 26.15 28.13
N ASP A 373 -4.83 26.43 26.85
CA ASP A 373 -5.53 27.65 26.44
C ASP A 373 -7.05 27.51 26.54
N ALA A 374 -7.70 28.62 26.87
CA ALA A 374 -9.15 28.76 26.92
C ALA A 374 -9.57 29.98 26.08
N ALA A 375 -10.12 29.72 24.89
CA ALA A 375 -10.92 30.73 24.22
C ALA A 375 -12.19 30.99 25.07
N LEU A 376 -12.63 32.24 25.12
CA LEU A 376 -13.83 32.64 25.84
C LEU A 376 -14.93 33.02 24.84
N ALA A 377 -16.13 32.52 25.07
CA ALA A 377 -17.36 33.08 24.51
C ALA A 377 -18.22 33.60 25.66
N SER A 378 -19.02 34.64 25.42
CA SER A 378 -19.92 35.17 26.44
C SER A 378 -21.31 35.38 25.89
N ALA A 379 -22.28 35.25 26.79
CA ALA A 379 -23.66 35.62 26.55
C ALA A 379 -24.29 36.02 27.89
N SER A 380 -25.33 36.83 27.82
CA SER A 380 -26.18 37.11 28.97
C SER A 380 -27.49 36.37 28.76
N PRO A 381 -27.96 35.55 29.71
CA PRO A 381 -29.30 35.01 29.64
C PRO A 381 -30.23 36.22 29.73
N PHE A 382 -31.27 36.23 28.93
CA PHE A 382 -32.30 37.24 29.05
C PHE A 382 -33.64 36.54 28.94
N ALA A 383 -34.55 36.86 29.85
CA ALA A 383 -35.96 36.76 29.54
C ALA A 383 -36.23 37.66 28.33
N ARG A 384 -36.77 37.11 27.24
CA ARG A 384 -37.24 37.94 26.12
C ARG A 384 -38.08 39.08 26.67
N ALA A 385 -37.57 40.31 26.56
CA ALA A 385 -38.37 41.50 26.82
C ALA A 385 -39.57 41.49 25.85
N ARG A 386 -40.75 41.84 26.36
CA ARG A 386 -41.97 41.94 25.55
C ARG A 386 -41.70 42.87 24.34
N GLY A 387 -41.92 42.35 23.13
CA GLY A 387 -41.79 43.11 21.88
C GLY A 387 -40.58 42.66 21.04
N SER A 388 -40.61 41.42 20.54
CA SER A 388 -39.51 40.80 19.81
C SER A 388 -39.75 40.80 18.30
N VAL A 389 -38.67 41.02 17.57
CA VAL A 389 -38.51 40.83 16.13
C VAL A 389 -39.32 39.61 15.63
N PRO A 390 -40.14 39.78 14.58
CA PRO A 390 -40.91 38.72 13.94
C PRO A 390 -40.08 37.48 13.56
N PRO A 391 -40.64 36.25 13.62
CA PRO A 391 -39.96 35.07 13.09
C PRO A 391 -39.76 35.18 11.56
N PRO A 392 -38.81 34.45 10.94
CA PRO A 392 -38.58 34.47 9.49
C PRO A 392 -39.75 33.81 8.75
N PRO A 393 -40.12 34.30 7.55
CA PRO A 393 -41.15 33.67 6.72
C PRO A 393 -40.74 32.26 6.25
N VAL A 394 -41.71 31.47 5.78
CA VAL A 394 -41.39 30.22 5.05
C VAL A 394 -40.85 30.56 3.66
N THR A 395 -40.08 29.67 3.05
CA THR A 395 -39.58 29.84 1.68
C THR A 395 -40.06 28.72 0.76
N SER A 396 -39.96 28.93 -0.56
CA SER A 396 -40.35 27.95 -1.60
C SER A 396 -41.80 27.45 -1.45
N LEU A 397 -42.73 28.37 -1.16
CA LEU A 397 -44.14 28.03 -1.02
C LEU A 397 -44.75 27.75 -2.40
N SER A 398 -45.26 26.54 -2.60
CA SER A 398 -45.91 26.10 -3.84
C SER A 398 -47.29 25.53 -3.58
N ALA A 399 -48.18 25.60 -4.58
CA ALA A 399 -49.50 24.99 -4.58
C ALA A 399 -49.71 24.18 -5.86
N VAL A 400 -50.01 22.89 -5.69
CA VAL A 400 -50.14 21.94 -6.80
C VAL A 400 -51.57 21.40 -6.85
N ASP A 401 -52.18 21.46 -8.03
CA ASP A 401 -53.44 20.82 -8.34
C ASP A 401 -53.26 19.30 -8.45
N ARG A 402 -54.11 18.53 -7.77
CA ARG A 402 -54.11 17.06 -7.83
C ARG A 402 -54.89 16.50 -9.02
N GLY A 403 -55.64 17.33 -9.76
CA GLY A 403 -56.46 16.91 -10.90
C GLY A 403 -57.76 16.21 -10.51
N ASP A 404 -58.07 16.14 -9.21
CA ASP A 404 -59.27 15.51 -8.67
C ASP A 404 -60.47 16.47 -8.57
N GLY A 405 -60.25 17.77 -8.85
CA GLY A 405 -61.25 18.84 -8.75
C GLY A 405 -61.63 19.25 -7.34
N THR A 406 -60.99 18.70 -6.29
CA THR A 406 -61.40 18.89 -4.89
C THR A 406 -60.24 19.13 -3.92
N SER A 407 -58.99 19.00 -4.35
CA SER A 407 -57.84 19.16 -3.47
C SER A 407 -56.67 19.91 -4.09
N ILE A 408 -56.00 20.71 -3.25
CA ILE A 408 -54.78 21.47 -3.58
C ILE A 408 -53.71 21.10 -2.56
N LYS A 409 -52.53 20.69 -3.02
CA LYS A 409 -51.40 20.36 -2.13
C LYS A 409 -50.46 21.57 -2.01
N LEU A 410 -50.27 22.06 -0.81
CA LEU A 410 -49.29 23.08 -0.47
C LEU A 410 -47.99 22.43 0.01
N SER A 411 -46.83 22.99 -0.37
CA SER A 411 -45.51 22.58 0.13
C SER A 411 -44.60 23.81 0.33
N TRP A 412 -43.73 23.78 1.34
CA TRP A 412 -42.79 24.89 1.63
C TRP A 412 -41.58 24.42 2.46
N LYS A 413 -40.58 25.28 2.63
CA LYS A 413 -39.41 25.07 3.47
C LYS A 413 -39.52 25.87 4.77
N ASN A 414 -39.34 25.18 5.90
CA ASN A 414 -39.42 25.77 7.23
C ASN A 414 -38.11 26.52 7.61
N PRO A 415 -38.19 27.64 8.34
CA PRO A 415 -37.02 28.25 8.99
C PRO A 415 -36.38 27.31 10.01
N ALA A 416 -35.20 27.69 10.51
CA ALA A 416 -34.54 26.91 11.55
C ALA A 416 -35.47 26.76 12.79
N PRO A 417 -35.59 25.56 13.40
CA PRO A 417 -36.63 25.25 14.39
C PRO A 417 -36.66 26.15 15.65
N HIS A 418 -35.59 26.88 15.92
CA HIS A 418 -35.48 27.79 17.06
C HIS A 418 -36.04 29.20 16.77
N TRP A 419 -36.35 29.53 15.52
CA TRP A 419 -36.88 30.84 15.14
C TRP A 419 -38.41 30.93 15.19
N TYR A 420 -39.12 29.79 15.17
CA TYR A 420 -40.59 29.76 15.18
C TYR A 420 -41.14 28.63 16.04
N ALA A 421 -42.33 28.83 16.60
CA ALA A 421 -43.05 27.84 17.39
C ALA A 421 -44.18 27.15 16.62
N SER A 422 -44.80 27.77 15.62
CA SER A 422 -45.82 27.11 14.81
C SER A 422 -46.04 27.79 13.46
N ILE A 423 -46.84 27.17 12.60
CA ILE A 423 -47.22 27.68 11.29
C ILE A 423 -48.74 27.85 11.24
N SER A 424 -49.19 28.92 10.60
CA SER A 424 -50.58 29.17 10.29
C SER A 424 -50.79 29.33 8.79
N ILE A 425 -51.84 28.70 8.27
CA ILE A 425 -52.16 28.63 6.85
C ILE A 425 -53.47 29.38 6.64
N TYR A 426 -53.46 30.35 5.74
CA TYR A 426 -54.60 31.16 5.37
C TYR A 426 -54.97 30.94 3.89
N ARG A 427 -56.24 31.14 3.57
CA ARG A 427 -56.77 31.03 2.21
C ARG A 427 -57.71 32.17 1.87
N SER A 428 -57.49 32.79 0.72
CA SER A 428 -58.33 33.82 0.10
C SER A 428 -58.84 33.36 -1.27
N THR A 429 -59.90 34.00 -1.77
CA THR A 429 -60.32 33.93 -3.18
C THR A 429 -59.92 35.18 -3.96
N GLU A 430 -59.34 36.17 -3.27
CA GLU A 430 -58.83 37.42 -3.85
C GLU A 430 -57.30 37.49 -3.70
N PRO A 431 -56.57 37.91 -4.74
CA PRO A 431 -55.12 38.08 -4.70
C PRO A 431 -54.74 39.19 -3.71
N SER A 432 -53.54 39.10 -3.16
CA SER A 432 -52.95 40.01 -2.16
C SER A 432 -53.75 40.15 -0.85
N VAL A 433 -54.86 39.43 -0.71
CA VAL A 433 -55.67 39.37 0.51
C VAL A 433 -55.30 38.12 1.28
N ARG A 434 -55.03 38.26 2.58
CA ARG A 434 -54.64 37.15 3.47
C ARG A 434 -55.71 36.06 3.57
N GLY A 435 -56.99 36.43 3.52
CA GLY A 435 -58.11 35.51 3.62
C GLY A 435 -58.32 34.89 5.01
N GLY A 436 -59.12 33.82 5.07
CA GLY A 436 -59.51 33.15 6.30
C GLY A 436 -58.50 32.11 6.77
N LEU A 437 -58.41 31.90 8.08
CA LEU A 437 -57.54 30.88 8.69
C LEU A 437 -58.05 29.46 8.34
N LEU A 438 -57.23 28.67 7.66
CA LEU A 438 -57.50 27.25 7.41
C LEU A 438 -57.00 26.36 8.55
N PHE A 439 -55.80 26.64 9.04
CA PHE A 439 -55.14 25.84 10.08
C PHE A 439 -54.14 26.68 10.87
N SER A 440 -54.00 26.42 12.17
CA SER A 440 -53.00 27.03 13.06
C SER A 440 -52.36 25.99 13.96
N GLY A 441 -51.14 26.23 14.43
CA GLY A 441 -50.39 25.27 15.25
C GLY A 441 -49.64 24.21 14.43
N TYR A 442 -49.50 24.40 13.13
CA TYR A 442 -48.86 23.43 12.25
C TYR A 442 -47.34 23.38 12.44
N ARG A 443 -46.73 22.21 12.27
CA ARG A 443 -45.26 22.05 12.32
C ARG A 443 -44.66 21.32 11.11
N GLY A 444 -45.50 20.81 10.22
CA GLY A 444 -45.07 20.15 8.99
C GLY A 444 -44.62 21.15 7.91
N SER A 445 -44.26 20.60 6.75
CA SER A 445 -43.79 21.35 5.57
C SER A 445 -44.68 21.15 4.33
N GLU A 446 -45.77 20.39 4.46
CA GLU A 446 -46.75 20.14 3.40
C GLU A 446 -48.17 20.20 3.99
N PHE A 447 -49.17 20.66 3.24
CA PHE A 447 -50.56 20.66 3.68
C PHE A 447 -51.50 20.36 2.53
N LEU A 448 -52.41 19.39 2.70
CA LEU A 448 -53.42 19.07 1.71
C LEU A 448 -54.71 19.82 2.04
N ASN A 449 -55.08 20.81 1.23
CA ASN A 449 -56.34 21.51 1.37
C ASN A 449 -57.45 20.75 0.66
N THR A 450 -58.37 20.17 1.42
CA THR A 450 -59.62 19.54 0.92
C THR A 450 -60.87 20.26 1.43
N ARG A 451 -60.71 21.24 2.33
CA ARG A 451 -61.83 21.81 3.08
C ARG A 451 -62.50 22.92 2.28
N SER A 452 -63.72 22.67 1.83
CA SER A 452 -64.53 23.66 1.10
C SER A 452 -63.80 24.23 -0.13
N VAL A 453 -63.05 23.38 -0.81
CA VAL A 453 -62.43 23.67 -2.11
C VAL A 453 -63.48 23.42 -3.19
N GLN A 454 -63.74 24.42 -4.02
CA GLN A 454 -64.62 24.32 -5.16
C GLN A 454 -63.79 24.06 -6.42
N THR A 455 -64.31 23.19 -7.29
CA THR A 455 -63.71 22.91 -8.60
C THR A 455 -63.65 24.20 -9.42
N ASP A 456 -62.55 24.40 -10.13
CA ASP A 456 -62.30 25.53 -11.05
C ASP A 456 -62.28 26.92 -10.37
N GLN A 457 -62.27 26.98 -9.03
CA GLN A 457 -62.09 28.22 -8.27
C GLN A 457 -60.60 28.43 -7.95
N ARG A 458 -60.05 29.59 -8.33
CA ARG A 458 -58.71 30.02 -7.91
C ARG A 458 -58.74 30.46 -6.45
N TYR A 459 -57.79 29.94 -5.68
CA TYR A 459 -57.53 30.29 -4.29
C TYR A 459 -56.11 30.81 -4.15
N TYR A 460 -55.90 31.67 -3.17
CA TYR A 460 -54.60 32.21 -2.84
C TYR A 460 -54.22 31.83 -1.40
N TYR A 461 -53.03 31.29 -1.21
CA TYR A 461 -52.58 30.76 0.07
C TYR A 461 -51.46 31.59 0.67
N THR A 462 -51.58 31.90 1.95
CA THR A 462 -50.51 32.54 2.72
C THR A 462 -50.13 31.64 3.89
N VAL A 463 -48.85 31.29 3.98
CA VAL A 463 -48.29 30.49 5.07
C VAL A 463 -47.43 31.40 5.92
N LEU A 464 -47.68 31.46 7.22
CA LEU A 464 -46.96 32.33 8.16
C LEU A 464 -46.33 31.50 9.25
N THR A 465 -45.10 31.84 9.64
CA THR A 465 -44.53 31.33 10.88
C THR A 465 -44.97 32.19 12.05
N MET A 466 -45.12 31.56 13.21
CA MET A 466 -45.49 32.17 14.48
C MET A 466 -44.45 31.81 15.52
N ASP A 467 -44.02 32.79 16.31
CA ASP A 467 -43.16 32.53 17.47
C ASP A 467 -43.97 31.96 18.64
N ALA A 468 -43.29 31.63 19.74
CA ALA A 468 -43.92 31.05 20.94
C ALA A 468 -44.96 31.96 21.60
N ASN A 469 -44.96 33.26 21.25
CA ASN A 469 -45.85 34.28 21.77
C ASN A 469 -46.96 34.66 20.78
N GLY A 470 -47.01 33.99 19.61
CA GLY A 470 -48.02 34.24 18.57
C GLY A 470 -47.68 35.41 17.63
N VAL A 471 -46.48 35.98 17.70
CA VAL A 471 -46.01 37.00 16.75
C VAL A 471 -45.74 36.34 15.41
N GLN A 472 -46.26 36.94 14.34
CA GLN A 472 -46.20 36.39 12.99
C GLN A 472 -45.03 36.98 12.21
N SER A 473 -44.46 36.19 11.29
CA SER A 473 -43.43 36.64 10.36
C SER A 473 -43.87 37.81 9.49
N GLU A 474 -42.95 38.74 9.21
CA GLU A 474 -43.18 39.85 8.27
C GLU A 474 -42.99 39.38 6.82
N ARG A 475 -44.00 39.63 5.98
CA ARG A 475 -44.06 39.41 4.52
C ARG A 475 -43.82 37.94 4.09
N ASN A 476 -44.89 37.23 3.73
CA ASN A 476 -44.79 35.89 3.13
C ASN A 476 -45.32 35.92 1.68
N PRO A 477 -44.68 35.21 0.74
CA PRO A 477 -45.18 35.06 -0.61
C PRO A 477 -46.55 34.37 -0.57
N GLN A 478 -47.44 34.84 -1.44
CA GLN A 478 -48.75 34.24 -1.64
C GLN A 478 -48.69 33.42 -2.91
N VAL A 479 -49.16 32.17 -2.86
CA VAL A 479 -49.21 31.30 -4.05
C VAL A 479 -50.65 31.08 -4.47
N GLY A 480 -50.90 31.14 -5.78
CA GLY A 480 -52.18 30.76 -6.39
C GLY A 480 -52.33 29.24 -6.48
N GLY A 481 -53.54 28.73 -6.35
CA GLY A 481 -53.85 27.32 -6.55
C GLY A 481 -55.29 27.11 -6.96
N VAL A 482 -55.50 26.26 -7.96
CA VAL A 482 -56.82 25.88 -8.49
C VAL A 482 -56.97 24.37 -8.35
N ALA A 483 -58.17 23.90 -8.00
CA ALA A 483 -58.48 22.48 -8.07
C ALA A 483 -59.29 22.21 -9.34
N THR A 484 -58.66 21.65 -10.37
CA THR A 484 -59.35 21.30 -11.62
C THR A 484 -59.63 19.80 -11.68
N ARG A 485 -60.71 19.44 -12.35
CA ARG A 485 -60.99 18.03 -12.66
C ARG A 485 -60.46 17.72 -14.04
N THR A 486 -59.49 16.81 -14.13
CA THR A 486 -59.01 16.30 -15.42
C THR A 486 -60.15 15.57 -16.13
N ALA A 487 -60.52 16.04 -17.33
CA ALA A 487 -61.60 15.48 -18.13
C ALA A 487 -61.06 14.66 -19.32
N PRO A 488 -61.77 13.61 -19.76
CA PRO A 488 -61.43 12.93 -21.01
C PRO A 488 -61.58 13.90 -22.20
N GLY A 489 -60.47 14.33 -22.80
CA GLY A 489 -60.45 15.28 -23.91
C GLY A 489 -59.65 16.56 -23.65
N ASP A 490 -59.17 16.78 -22.43
CA ASP A 490 -58.17 17.84 -22.16
C ASP A 490 -56.92 17.62 -23.04
N GLY A 491 -56.47 18.68 -23.71
CA GLY A 491 -55.33 18.70 -24.61
C GLY A 491 -53.99 18.74 -23.89
N PHE A 492 -52.91 19.12 -24.60
CA PHE A 492 -51.62 19.44 -23.97
C PHE A 492 -51.59 20.88 -23.43
N ASP A 493 -52.37 21.75 -24.07
CA ASP A 493 -52.61 23.17 -23.81
C ASP A 493 -54.06 23.40 -24.26
N THR A 494 -55.00 23.41 -23.31
CA THR A 494 -56.44 23.27 -23.55
C THR A 494 -57.11 24.60 -23.87
N ASP A 495 -56.57 25.73 -23.40
CA ASP A 495 -57.02 27.09 -23.74
C ASP A 495 -56.14 27.80 -24.79
N ALA A 496 -55.06 27.16 -25.23
CA ALA A 496 -54.21 27.56 -26.34
C ALA A 496 -53.49 28.90 -26.10
N ASP A 497 -53.10 29.17 -24.85
CA ASP A 497 -52.36 30.37 -24.45
C ASP A 497 -50.83 30.22 -24.53
N GLY A 498 -50.35 28.99 -24.80
CA GLY A 498 -48.95 28.65 -24.92
C GLY A 498 -48.33 28.04 -23.66
N LEU A 499 -49.09 27.93 -22.57
CA LEU A 499 -48.72 27.22 -21.35
C LEU A 499 -49.29 25.79 -21.38
N PRO A 500 -48.50 24.75 -21.05
CA PRO A 500 -49.06 23.40 -20.99
C PRO A 500 -49.94 23.19 -19.75
N ASP A 501 -51.09 22.52 -19.88
CA ASP A 501 -52.00 22.14 -18.78
C ASP A 501 -51.29 21.50 -17.58
N ALA A 502 -50.24 20.73 -17.86
CA ALA A 502 -49.46 20.05 -16.83
C ALA A 502 -48.52 21.00 -16.05
N TRP A 503 -48.02 22.05 -16.71
CA TRP A 503 -47.25 23.10 -16.07
C TRP A 503 -48.17 24.01 -15.25
N GLU A 504 -49.30 24.42 -15.81
CA GLU A 504 -50.28 25.26 -15.13
C GLU A 504 -50.78 24.65 -13.82
N ARG A 505 -51.16 23.36 -13.85
CA ARG A 505 -51.54 22.61 -12.63
C ARG A 505 -50.42 22.52 -11.60
N GLY A 506 -49.17 22.55 -12.04
CA GLY A 506 -47.99 22.51 -11.18
C GLY A 506 -47.67 23.84 -10.51
N HIS A 507 -48.11 24.96 -11.10
CA HIS A 507 -47.77 26.32 -10.67
C HIS A 507 -49.01 27.15 -10.35
N GLY A 508 -50.17 26.51 -10.13
CA GLY A 508 -51.38 27.18 -9.63
C GLY A 508 -52.22 27.94 -10.66
N PHE A 509 -51.94 27.77 -11.95
CA PHE A 509 -52.70 28.34 -13.07
C PHE A 509 -53.85 27.41 -13.50
N HIS A 510 -54.77 27.93 -14.32
CA HIS A 510 -56.01 27.23 -14.65
C HIS A 510 -55.99 26.74 -16.12
N PRO A 511 -55.88 25.43 -16.38
CA PRO A 511 -55.75 24.83 -17.73
C PRO A 511 -56.87 25.06 -18.75
N ARG A 512 -57.81 25.96 -18.53
CA ARG A 512 -58.96 26.21 -19.43
C ARG A 512 -59.32 27.69 -19.48
N LEU A 513 -58.51 28.53 -18.83
CA LEU A 513 -58.70 29.97 -18.75
C LEU A 513 -57.42 30.60 -19.26
N PHE A 514 -57.51 31.19 -20.45
CA PHE A 514 -56.41 31.90 -21.10
C PHE A 514 -55.69 32.83 -20.12
N ASP A 515 -54.44 32.52 -19.79
CA ASP A 515 -53.57 33.35 -18.99
C ASP A 515 -52.80 34.31 -19.91
N LEU A 516 -52.71 35.58 -19.50
CA LEU A 516 -51.99 36.58 -20.27
C LEU A 516 -50.49 36.28 -20.19
N ALA A 517 -49.84 36.03 -21.32
CA ALA A 517 -48.39 35.76 -21.39
C ALA A 517 -47.50 36.84 -20.72
N SER A 518 -48.01 38.06 -20.56
CA SER A 518 -47.35 39.18 -19.89
C SER A 518 -47.81 39.43 -18.45
N SER A 519 -48.59 38.53 -17.85
CA SER A 519 -48.93 38.57 -16.42
C SER A 519 -47.67 38.37 -15.61
N ASP A 520 -47.39 39.27 -14.68
CA ASP A 520 -46.21 39.28 -13.80
C ASP A 520 -46.74 39.25 -12.37
N ASP A 521 -46.98 38.04 -11.87
CA ASP A 521 -47.73 37.79 -10.63
C ASP A 521 -46.88 38.04 -9.37
N ASP A 522 -45.56 37.88 -9.47
CA ASP A 522 -44.60 38.13 -8.38
C ASP A 522 -43.87 39.49 -8.47
N HIS A 523 -44.12 40.24 -9.55
CA HIS A 523 -43.65 41.61 -9.81
C HIS A 523 -42.13 41.73 -9.96
N ASP A 524 -41.51 40.72 -10.55
CA ASP A 524 -40.08 40.66 -10.77
C ASP A 524 -39.65 41.20 -12.16
N GLY A 525 -40.62 41.48 -13.04
CA GLY A 525 -40.43 41.97 -14.39
C GLY A 525 -40.45 40.89 -15.48
N LEU A 526 -40.71 39.63 -15.15
CA LEU A 526 -40.80 38.49 -16.05
C LEU A 526 -42.26 38.03 -16.16
N GLY A 527 -42.82 38.03 -17.37
CA GLY A 527 -44.20 37.54 -17.58
C GLY A 527 -44.27 36.01 -17.55
N VAL A 528 -45.41 35.44 -17.12
CA VAL A 528 -45.67 34.00 -16.93
C VAL A 528 -45.21 33.08 -18.08
N LEU A 529 -45.35 33.50 -19.34
CA LEU A 529 -44.87 32.70 -20.47
C LEU A 529 -43.34 32.68 -20.55
N SER A 530 -42.70 33.79 -20.20
CA SER A 530 -41.25 33.91 -20.12
C SER A 530 -40.72 33.10 -18.94
N GLU A 531 -41.45 33.02 -17.85
CA GLU A 531 -41.10 32.17 -16.71
C GLU A 531 -41.14 30.69 -17.06
N TYR A 532 -42.19 30.25 -17.77
CA TYR A 532 -42.24 28.91 -18.33
C TYR A 532 -41.03 28.61 -19.23
N GLN A 533 -40.61 29.56 -20.05
CA GLN A 533 -39.48 29.41 -20.98
C GLN A 533 -38.12 29.41 -20.27
N ASN A 534 -37.97 30.15 -19.17
CA ASN A 534 -36.75 30.22 -18.36
C ASN A 534 -36.74 29.24 -17.18
N ASN A 535 -37.84 28.50 -16.97
CA ASN A 535 -38.03 27.54 -15.90
C ASN A 535 -37.90 28.17 -14.48
N THR A 536 -38.36 29.41 -14.35
CA THR A 536 -38.46 30.16 -13.08
C THR A 536 -39.85 29.97 -12.44
N ASP A 537 -40.03 30.38 -11.19
CA ASP A 537 -41.25 30.20 -10.41
C ASP A 537 -42.14 31.46 -10.40
N PRO A 538 -43.35 31.44 -11.03
CA PRO A 538 -44.28 32.57 -11.15
C PRO A 538 -44.80 33.24 -9.88
N TRP A 539 -44.43 32.70 -8.73
CA TRP A 539 -44.84 33.19 -7.43
C TRP A 539 -43.63 33.54 -6.54
N ASN A 540 -42.42 33.51 -7.10
CA ASN A 540 -41.18 33.73 -6.38
C ASN A 540 -40.20 34.57 -7.21
N PRO A 541 -40.03 35.86 -6.85
CA PRO A 541 -39.29 36.81 -7.68
C PRO A 541 -37.78 36.57 -7.74
N ASP A 542 -37.26 35.54 -7.08
CA ASP A 542 -35.85 35.12 -6.99
C ASP A 542 -35.85 33.58 -6.83
N SER A 543 -35.88 32.86 -7.95
CA SER A 543 -36.12 31.41 -8.00
C SER A 543 -35.02 30.59 -7.34
N ASP A 544 -33.77 31.04 -7.40
CA ASP A 544 -32.62 30.33 -6.84
C ASP A 544 -32.23 30.82 -5.42
N GLY A 545 -32.78 31.95 -4.99
CA GLY A 545 -32.63 32.53 -3.67
C GLY A 545 -31.26 33.17 -3.45
N ASP A 546 -30.60 33.62 -4.52
CA ASP A 546 -29.27 34.23 -4.46
C ASP A 546 -29.29 35.73 -4.15
N GLY A 547 -30.47 36.35 -4.17
CA GLY A 547 -30.71 37.77 -3.88
C GLY A 547 -30.88 38.66 -5.11
N HIS A 548 -30.87 38.10 -6.32
CA HIS A 548 -31.21 38.76 -7.57
C HIS A 548 -32.57 38.28 -8.08
N ASN A 549 -33.31 39.16 -8.77
CA ASN A 549 -34.63 38.80 -9.28
C ASN A 549 -34.58 38.26 -10.71
N ASP A 550 -35.36 37.22 -10.99
CA ASP A 550 -35.27 36.43 -12.23
C ASP A 550 -35.46 37.31 -13.49
N GLY A 551 -36.41 38.24 -13.45
CA GLY A 551 -36.65 39.21 -14.53
C GLY A 551 -35.46 40.13 -14.83
N THR A 552 -34.75 40.61 -13.80
CA THR A 552 -33.52 41.39 -13.99
C THR A 552 -32.42 40.51 -14.58
N GLU A 553 -32.32 39.26 -14.13
CA GLU A 553 -31.31 38.34 -14.61
C GLU A 553 -31.51 37.99 -16.08
N VAL A 554 -32.73 37.61 -16.47
CA VAL A 554 -33.10 37.35 -17.87
C VAL A 554 -32.86 38.60 -18.73
N GLN A 555 -33.28 39.79 -18.25
CA GLN A 555 -33.06 41.05 -18.98
C GLN A 555 -31.57 41.34 -19.22
N ASN A 556 -30.70 40.97 -18.27
CA ASN A 556 -29.27 41.22 -18.34
C ASN A 556 -28.46 39.98 -18.81
N SER A 557 -29.13 38.94 -19.32
CA SER A 557 -28.50 37.69 -19.82
C SER A 557 -27.73 36.90 -18.75
N TYR A 558 -28.23 36.89 -17.52
CA TYR A 558 -27.80 36.01 -16.43
C TYR A 558 -28.70 34.75 -16.39
N ASP A 559 -28.25 33.72 -15.66
CA ASP A 559 -28.99 32.47 -15.47
C ASP A 559 -29.89 32.59 -14.24
N PRO A 560 -31.22 32.70 -14.36
CA PRO A 560 -32.13 32.95 -13.23
C PRO A 560 -32.31 31.74 -12.29
N LEU A 561 -31.59 30.64 -12.54
CA LEU A 561 -31.58 29.44 -11.69
C LEU A 561 -30.19 29.14 -11.12
N GLY A 562 -29.25 30.10 -11.23
CA GLY A 562 -27.87 29.90 -10.83
C GLY A 562 -27.21 31.16 -10.26
N PRO A 563 -26.30 31.00 -9.29
CA PRO A 563 -25.83 32.13 -8.49
C PRO A 563 -25.03 33.15 -9.31
N GLY A 564 -25.61 34.34 -9.53
CA GLY A 564 -24.97 35.63 -9.82
C GLY A 564 -23.82 35.67 -10.83
N ARG A 565 -23.81 34.81 -11.86
CA ARG A 565 -22.72 34.76 -12.85
C ARG A 565 -23.15 35.31 -14.20
N LYS A 566 -22.48 36.39 -14.59
CA LYS A 566 -22.51 36.98 -15.94
C LYS A 566 -22.26 35.90 -16.98
N VAL A 567 -23.21 35.63 -17.88
CA VAL A 567 -22.86 35.05 -19.18
C VAL A 567 -22.13 36.15 -19.92
N ILE A 568 -20.81 36.21 -19.72
CA ILE A 568 -19.95 37.14 -20.42
C ILE A 568 -19.96 36.76 -21.89
N GLY A 569 -20.82 37.42 -22.66
CA GLY A 569 -20.48 37.82 -24.01
C GLY A 569 -19.34 38.83 -23.94
N ILE A 570 -18.13 38.38 -24.24
CA ILE A 570 -17.22 39.15 -25.09
C ILE A 570 -16.57 38.17 -26.04
N ALA A 571 -16.79 38.42 -27.32
CA ALA A 571 -15.80 38.12 -28.33
C ALA A 571 -14.45 38.63 -27.83
N ASP A 572 -13.57 37.70 -27.44
CA ASP A 572 -12.31 37.53 -28.15
C ASP A 572 -11.59 36.26 -27.64
N ALA A 573 -11.47 35.31 -28.58
CA ALA A 573 -10.40 34.32 -28.73
C ALA A 573 -9.94 33.45 -27.53
N GLN A 574 -10.17 32.14 -27.73
CA GLN A 574 -9.35 30.99 -27.31
C GLN A 574 -9.49 30.44 -25.87
N ASP A 575 -10.39 29.47 -25.71
CA ASP A 575 -10.03 28.18 -25.10
C ASP A 575 -10.73 27.01 -25.85
N PRO A 576 -10.04 26.29 -26.75
CA PRO A 576 -10.61 25.15 -27.48
C PRO A 576 -10.62 23.83 -26.66
N GLY A 577 -10.61 23.89 -25.32
CA GLY A 577 -10.32 22.73 -24.48
C GLY A 577 -11.49 22.00 -23.81
N GLN A 578 -12.66 22.61 -23.60
CA GLN A 578 -13.72 21.95 -22.82
C GLN A 578 -14.80 21.30 -23.70
N SER A 579 -14.78 19.96 -23.76
CA SER A 579 -15.84 19.17 -24.38
C SER A 579 -17.13 19.25 -23.57
N PHE A 580 -18.24 19.64 -24.20
CA PHE A 580 -19.57 19.70 -23.60
C PHE A 580 -20.21 18.31 -23.48
N ALA A 581 -20.43 17.64 -24.61
CA ALA A 581 -20.96 16.28 -24.67
C ALA A 581 -20.33 15.51 -25.83
N TYR A 582 -20.07 14.20 -25.65
CA TYR A 582 -19.50 13.33 -26.69
C TYR A 582 -18.17 13.84 -27.32
N GLY A 583 -17.39 14.63 -26.58
CA GLY A 583 -16.15 15.23 -27.08
C GLY A 583 -16.35 16.43 -28.01
N LYS A 584 -17.56 16.99 -28.11
CA LYS A 584 -17.90 18.16 -28.94
C LYS A 584 -18.10 19.41 -28.09
N THR A 585 -17.76 20.57 -28.65
CA THR A 585 -18.11 21.89 -28.09
C THR A 585 -19.61 22.13 -28.26
N ARG A 586 -20.23 22.84 -27.30
CA ARG A 586 -21.65 23.21 -27.40
C ARG A 586 -21.87 24.14 -28.60
N LEU A 587 -23.07 24.10 -29.19
CA LEU A 587 -23.46 25.04 -30.23
C LEU A 587 -23.51 26.45 -29.63
N SER A 588 -23.04 27.45 -30.38
CA SER A 588 -23.03 28.85 -29.91
C SER A 588 -24.42 29.51 -29.96
N SER A 589 -25.39 28.89 -30.63
CA SER A 589 -26.76 29.36 -30.76
C SER A 589 -27.73 28.46 -30.00
N VAL A 590 -28.33 28.99 -28.93
CA VAL A 590 -29.37 28.30 -28.16
C VAL A 590 -30.62 28.07 -29.02
N ALA A 591 -30.93 28.99 -29.93
CA ALA A 591 -32.05 28.84 -30.87
C ALA A 591 -31.84 27.68 -31.86
N GLU A 592 -30.59 27.43 -32.28
CA GLU A 592 -30.25 26.30 -33.14
C GLU A 592 -30.35 24.96 -32.39
N GLU A 593 -29.90 24.93 -31.13
CA GLU A 593 -30.04 23.77 -30.24
C GLU A 593 -31.52 23.44 -29.96
N ALA A 594 -32.35 24.46 -29.70
CA ALA A 594 -33.80 24.32 -29.52
C ALA A 594 -34.50 23.85 -30.81
N LEU A 595 -34.09 24.36 -31.98
CA LEU A 595 -34.62 23.89 -33.26
C LEU A 595 -34.33 22.41 -33.48
N LEU A 596 -33.08 21.97 -33.25
CA LEU A 596 -32.67 20.57 -33.39
C LEU A 596 -33.36 19.66 -32.35
N ALA A 597 -33.54 20.12 -31.12
CA ALA A 597 -34.32 19.40 -30.10
C ALA A 597 -35.79 19.24 -30.52
N SER A 598 -36.38 20.28 -31.13
CA SER A 598 -37.75 20.20 -31.66
C SER A 598 -37.87 19.23 -32.84
N MET A 599 -36.83 19.12 -33.68
CA MET A 599 -36.77 18.14 -34.77
C MET A 599 -36.70 16.71 -34.25
N LEU A 600 -35.86 16.46 -33.23
CA LEU A 600 -35.79 15.15 -32.57
C LEU A 600 -37.14 14.77 -31.98
N ARG A 601 -37.81 15.70 -31.28
CA ARG A 601 -39.12 15.45 -30.68
C ARG A 601 -40.16 15.06 -31.72
N ARG A 602 -40.26 15.82 -32.82
CA ARG A 602 -41.20 15.50 -33.91
C ARG A 602 -40.92 14.13 -34.53
N ALA A 603 -39.65 13.77 -34.70
CA ALA A 603 -39.26 12.47 -35.25
C ALA A 603 -39.64 11.31 -34.31
N LEU A 604 -39.45 11.46 -33.00
CA LEU A 604 -39.86 10.46 -32.01
C LEU A 604 -41.39 10.38 -31.88
N GLU A 605 -42.10 11.51 -31.93
CA GLU A 605 -43.57 11.53 -31.90
C GLU A 605 -44.18 10.85 -33.14
N ALA A 606 -43.52 10.92 -34.30
CA ALA A 606 -43.92 10.17 -35.48
C ALA A 606 -43.77 8.64 -35.29
N GLU A 607 -42.83 8.18 -34.46
CA GLU A 607 -42.57 6.76 -34.21
C GLU A 607 -43.42 6.17 -33.07
N PHE A 608 -43.68 6.94 -32.01
CA PHE A 608 -44.38 6.50 -30.79
C PHE A 608 -45.83 6.99 -30.69
N GLY A 609 -46.20 7.98 -31.50
CA GLY A 609 -47.44 8.75 -31.36
C GLY A 609 -47.25 9.99 -30.48
N ALA A 610 -48.01 11.04 -30.77
CA ALA A 610 -47.97 12.30 -30.03
C ALA A 610 -48.18 12.06 -28.52
N GLY A 611 -47.28 12.60 -27.69
CA GLY A 611 -47.34 12.47 -26.22
C GLY A 611 -47.03 11.08 -25.66
N ARG A 612 -46.63 10.10 -26.48
CA ARG A 612 -46.39 8.71 -26.07
C ARG A 612 -44.91 8.30 -26.08
N ILE A 613 -43.99 9.27 -26.09
CA ILE A 613 -42.56 8.99 -25.94
C ILE A 613 -42.31 8.39 -24.54
N PRO A 614 -41.72 7.19 -24.42
CA PRO A 614 -41.44 6.58 -23.12
C PRO A 614 -40.45 7.41 -22.27
N ASN A 615 -40.82 7.68 -21.02
CA ASN A 615 -39.98 8.22 -19.94
C ASN A 615 -39.14 9.50 -20.24
N PRO A 616 -39.76 10.64 -20.64
CA PRO A 616 -39.00 11.77 -21.18
C PRO A 616 -38.45 12.76 -20.13
N ARG A 617 -39.06 12.94 -18.94
CA ARG A 617 -38.76 14.14 -18.12
C ARG A 617 -37.36 14.19 -17.49
N SER A 618 -36.80 13.08 -17.01
CA SER A 618 -35.46 13.07 -16.39
C SER A 618 -34.30 12.86 -17.37
N HIS A 619 -34.57 12.46 -18.60
CA HIS A 619 -33.53 12.05 -19.56
C HIS A 619 -33.56 12.84 -20.88
N TRP A 620 -34.53 13.74 -21.09
CA TRP A 620 -34.64 14.54 -22.32
C TRP A 620 -33.34 15.29 -22.69
N PRO A 621 -32.65 15.97 -21.76
CA PRO A 621 -31.38 16.63 -22.07
C PRO A 621 -30.31 15.65 -22.58
N ALA A 622 -30.27 14.43 -22.05
CA ALA A 622 -29.33 13.41 -22.49
C ALA A 622 -29.65 12.87 -23.90
N LEU A 623 -30.94 12.76 -24.25
CA LEU A 623 -31.38 12.34 -25.59
C LEU A 623 -31.10 13.42 -26.64
N VAL A 624 -31.35 14.69 -26.29
CA VAL A 624 -31.00 15.85 -27.13
C VAL A 624 -29.48 15.90 -27.34
N ASN A 625 -28.69 15.71 -26.28
CA ASN A 625 -27.24 15.66 -26.40
C ASN A 625 -26.73 14.50 -27.26
N ALA A 626 -27.37 13.31 -27.17
CA ALA A 626 -27.04 12.18 -28.04
C ALA A 626 -27.34 12.47 -29.51
N TYR A 627 -28.45 13.17 -29.80
CA TYR A 627 -28.83 13.56 -31.16
C TYR A 627 -27.90 14.63 -31.74
N ILE A 628 -27.67 15.72 -30.99
CA ILE A 628 -26.94 16.90 -31.47
C ILE A 628 -25.42 16.64 -31.47
N TYR A 629 -24.87 16.12 -30.37
CA TYR A 629 -23.42 15.99 -30.18
C TYR A 629 -22.92 14.56 -30.37
N GLY A 630 -23.75 13.57 -30.04
CA GLY A 630 -23.43 12.14 -30.21
C GLY A 630 -23.56 11.62 -31.65
N GLY A 631 -24.28 12.33 -32.53
CA GLY A 631 -24.48 11.92 -33.93
C GLY A 631 -25.40 10.69 -34.10
N TYR A 632 -26.23 10.42 -33.10
CA TYR A 632 -27.24 9.36 -33.14
C TYR A 632 -28.47 9.83 -33.91
N THR A 633 -29.07 8.94 -34.68
CA THR A 633 -30.32 9.25 -35.41
C THR A 633 -31.53 9.16 -34.48
N ALA A 634 -32.61 9.88 -34.82
CA ALA A 634 -33.87 9.79 -34.09
C ALA A 634 -34.40 8.34 -34.01
N SER A 635 -34.18 7.52 -35.05
CA SER A 635 -34.56 6.11 -35.05
C SER A 635 -33.71 5.23 -34.11
N GLU A 636 -32.40 5.48 -33.98
CA GLU A 636 -31.56 4.77 -33.00
C GLU A 636 -31.94 5.12 -31.56
N ILE A 637 -32.28 6.39 -31.32
CA ILE A 637 -32.80 6.88 -30.05
C ILE A 637 -34.17 6.25 -29.77
N GLY A 638 -35.08 6.26 -30.74
CA GLY A 638 -36.40 5.64 -30.66
C GLY A 638 -36.31 4.15 -30.34
N HIS A 639 -35.51 3.40 -31.09
CA HIS A 639 -35.26 1.99 -30.80
C HIS A 639 -34.74 1.77 -29.38
N THR A 640 -33.84 2.62 -28.88
CA THR A 640 -33.32 2.54 -27.51
C THR A 640 -34.42 2.78 -26.46
N LEU A 641 -35.34 3.71 -26.73
CA LEU A 641 -36.50 3.95 -25.87
C LEU A 641 -37.53 2.82 -25.91
N ARG A 642 -37.68 2.14 -27.04
CA ARG A 642 -38.65 1.05 -27.23
C ARG A 642 -38.17 -0.28 -26.65
N PHE A 643 -36.90 -0.61 -26.85
CA PHE A 643 -36.34 -1.93 -26.58
C PHE A 643 -35.25 -1.96 -25.50
N GLY A 644 -34.91 -0.80 -24.94
CA GLY A 644 -33.89 -0.65 -23.88
C GLY A 644 -32.49 -0.28 -24.40
N PRO A 645 -31.52 -0.05 -23.49
CA PRO A 645 -30.20 0.47 -23.81
C PRO A 645 -29.43 -0.47 -24.76
N GLY A 646 -29.10 -0.01 -25.97
CA GLY A 646 -28.35 -0.86 -26.91
C GLY A 646 -27.84 -0.20 -28.19
N LEU A 647 -28.61 0.72 -28.80
CA LEU A 647 -28.16 1.41 -30.01
C LEU A 647 -27.55 2.78 -29.76
N VAL A 648 -27.86 3.40 -28.61
CA VAL A 648 -27.26 4.66 -28.15
C VAL A 648 -26.38 4.42 -26.93
N HIS A 649 -25.12 4.86 -26.99
CA HIS A 649 -24.21 4.84 -25.85
C HIS A 649 -24.20 6.21 -25.16
N PRO A 650 -24.21 6.30 -23.81
CA PRO A 650 -24.36 7.57 -23.08
C PRO A 650 -23.17 8.53 -23.19
N ALA A 651 -22.00 8.05 -23.62
CA ALA A 651 -20.77 8.83 -23.64
C ALA A 651 -19.89 8.65 -24.89
N ILE A 652 -20.24 7.74 -25.81
CA ILE A 652 -19.43 7.43 -27.01
C ILE A 652 -20.22 7.89 -28.23
N ALA A 653 -19.59 8.66 -29.12
CA ALA A 653 -20.24 9.14 -30.33
C ALA A 653 -20.59 7.99 -31.29
N ALA A 654 -21.69 8.12 -32.01
CA ALA A 654 -22.25 7.08 -32.87
C ALA A 654 -21.26 6.48 -33.88
N PRO A 655 -20.36 7.24 -34.55
CA PRO A 655 -19.38 6.68 -35.48
C PRO A 655 -18.44 5.66 -34.82
N ALA A 656 -18.00 5.94 -33.58
CA ALA A 656 -17.13 5.05 -32.82
C ALA A 656 -17.93 3.88 -32.21
N TRP A 657 -19.14 4.15 -31.70
CA TRP A 657 -20.00 3.11 -31.14
C TRP A 657 -20.40 2.05 -32.17
N ARG A 658 -20.75 2.47 -33.40
CA ARG A 658 -21.14 1.58 -34.51
C ARG A 658 -20.05 0.59 -34.93
N GLN A 659 -18.78 0.92 -34.71
CA GLN A 659 -17.64 0.05 -35.04
C GLN A 659 -17.38 -1.01 -33.96
N SER A 660 -17.92 -0.83 -32.75
CA SER A 660 -17.73 -1.74 -31.64
C SER A 660 -18.33 -3.12 -31.92
N GLY A 661 -17.73 -4.16 -31.32
CA GLY A 661 -18.27 -5.51 -31.35
C GLY A 661 -19.54 -5.68 -30.52
N GLU A 662 -19.85 -4.73 -29.63
CA GLU A 662 -21.10 -4.72 -28.86
C GLU A 662 -22.27 -4.16 -29.66
N TYR A 663 -22.09 -3.07 -30.39
CA TYR A 663 -23.14 -2.52 -31.27
C TYR A 663 -23.57 -3.55 -32.33
N ARG A 664 -22.61 -4.26 -32.93
CA ARG A 664 -22.88 -5.32 -33.92
C ARG A 664 -23.67 -6.50 -33.33
N ARG A 665 -23.49 -6.81 -32.05
CA ARG A 665 -24.24 -7.87 -31.34
C ARG A 665 -25.65 -7.46 -30.93
N ARG A 666 -25.93 -6.16 -30.83
CA ARG A 666 -27.23 -5.61 -30.41
C ARG A 666 -28.10 -5.13 -31.58
N LYS A 667 -27.53 -4.98 -32.78
CA LYS A 667 -28.23 -4.59 -34.01
C LYS A 667 -28.85 -5.77 -34.77
N GLY A 668 -28.29 -6.98 -34.60
CA GLY A 668 -28.88 -8.22 -35.10
C GLY A 668 -29.83 -8.81 -34.09
#